data_AF-A0A1Z4JH49-F1
#
_entry.id   AF-A0A1Z4JH49-F1
#
_cell.length_a   1.000
_cell.length_b   1.000
_cell.length_c   1.000
_cell.angle_alpha   90.00
_cell.angle_beta   90.00
_cell.angle_gamma   90.00
#
_symmetry.space_group_name_H-M   'P 1'
#
loop_
_entity.id
_entity.type
_entity.pdbx_description
1 polymer ?
#
loop_
_entity_poly.entity_id
_entity_poly.type
_entity_poly.pdbx_seq_one_letter_code
_entity_poly.pdbx_strand_id
1 'polypeptide(L)'
;MRRDDFEMAKVHPNLSMHNWLFFRETDEFESGMRVLLKAIDTDLEYVRAHTRILEKAIEWQEQKRNESFGLKGDDLRSAEAWLSQGEAKEPKPTELQQNYIRASRSTEDATAEAKRILEQAVAKAKRVSLLSLLAVGAAVTVAAIAIPASIQAQRQAAEARSQMQEANESLVQTQEKEKAANEKAQLAQKQFEQAQKQKQAAETQAKQAAEKARVAQQQFTQAQQQAKVAAQQLAQVNQEKEVVAVAKEQAEQQLQQAQQQIQVAQVQLGKAQAATTAAQQQTERAETSLRVAEDKRNTILTANALEKDGVAALKLSNVEQIRGLIDAMQAGQRLQGLIKTKGQDGFAASPIFSLQTILDRVENRSRQPFQRQILLAHESNVLTAKFSPNGQRIVTASADKTARVWDANTGEEVATLTGHQGNVWAAEFSPNGQRIVTASDDKTAQVWDANTGDEVATLIGHQGSVSTAKFSPDGQHILTRSAADNTARVWDANTGDEVATLTGHQGSVGAAEFSPDGQRIVTASADKTARVWDAKTGQQIVTLTGHQGTVMAAKFSPNGQHILTTSDDNTARVWDAKTGQQIATLTGHQGFVMTTKFSPDGQRILSPSWGNTARVWDAKTGQQIATLTGHQDTVMAAEFSPDGQRIVTASADKTARVWNANVGQEVTTLTGHQSSVGAAEFSPNGQHVVTASADKTAQVWNAKTGQQIATLTGHQGTVWAAKFSPDGQRIVTASADKTAQVWNAKTGQQIATLTGHQGWAIVAKFSPNGQRIVTASADKTARVWDAKNGQQIATLTGHQGAVWVAEFSPNGQYILTASDDKTARVWNAKTGQQIATLTGHQGTVWAAKFSADGQRIITASADNTARVWDANTGQEVATLTGHQSSVSAAEFSPNKQRIITASADNTARVWDANTGQEVATLTGHQSSVGAAEFSPNGQHVVTASADNTARVWDANTGQEIATLTGHQSWVSAAKFSPDGQRILTASLDHTAQIVPVEDLNMLLARGCRWLTNYLIVNPQVLKSLSTCHQPALLLASSLTLVNQSEDAARAGKIEDAIANLTLAKSWNPNLTFDPKTHAQNLSTAAQLLDEADRLAKAGKIEDAIAKYHQAQGIDESLQFDPEERAEENAPPQN
;
A
#
# COMPACT_ATOMS: atom_id res chain seq x y z
N MET A 1 -27.90 -40.83 -2.66
CA MET A 1 -28.63 -40.17 -3.78
C MET A 1 -29.71 -41.12 -4.26
N ARG A 2 -30.81 -40.65 -4.88
CA ARG A 2 -31.82 -41.54 -5.50
C ARG A 2 -31.38 -41.97 -6.90
N ARG A 3 -32.06 -42.98 -7.43
CA ARG A 3 -31.64 -43.86 -8.54
C ARG A 3 -31.72 -43.23 -9.94
N ASP A 4 -32.32 -42.06 -10.08
CA ASP A 4 -32.84 -41.59 -11.37
C ASP A 4 -31.86 -40.70 -12.18
N ASP A 5 -30.72 -40.31 -11.59
CA ASP A 5 -29.74 -39.39 -12.20
C ASP A 5 -28.49 -40.09 -12.80
N PHE A 6 -28.50 -41.42 -13.01
CA PHE A 6 -27.28 -42.17 -13.37
C PHE A 6 -27.43 -43.08 -14.60
N GLU A 7 -26.70 -42.77 -15.68
CA GLU A 7 -26.68 -43.55 -16.93
C GLU A 7 -25.78 -44.80 -16.81
N MET A 8 -26.38 -45.99 -16.73
CA MET A 8 -25.65 -47.28 -16.65
C MET A 8 -24.64 -47.50 -17.78
N ALA A 9 -24.86 -46.91 -18.97
CA ALA A 9 -23.97 -47.04 -20.12
C ALA A 9 -22.56 -46.45 -19.93
N LYS A 10 -22.34 -45.67 -18.85
CA LYS A 10 -21.04 -45.08 -18.49
C LYS A 10 -20.27 -45.88 -17.43
N VAL A 11 -20.82 -47.00 -16.94
CA VAL A 11 -20.16 -47.87 -15.96
C VAL A 11 -19.48 -49.04 -16.69
N HIS A 12 -18.24 -49.36 -16.30
CA HIS A 12 -17.50 -50.49 -16.87
C HIS A 12 -18.26 -51.82 -16.66
N PRO A 13 -18.34 -52.74 -17.64
CA PRO A 13 -19.20 -53.92 -17.57
C PRO A 13 -19.05 -54.75 -16.27
N ASN A 14 -17.81 -55.02 -15.86
CA ASN A 14 -17.53 -55.79 -14.63
C ASN A 14 -17.98 -55.05 -13.35
N LEU A 15 -18.00 -53.70 -13.34
CA LEU A 15 -18.51 -52.92 -12.21
C LEU A 15 -20.04 -52.83 -12.25
N SER A 16 -20.66 -52.84 -13.44
CA SER A 16 -22.12 -52.87 -13.59
C SER A 16 -22.77 -54.18 -13.10
N MET A 17 -21.99 -55.27 -13.02
CA MET A 17 -22.45 -56.55 -12.49
C MET A 17 -22.55 -56.60 -10.95
N HIS A 18 -21.83 -55.74 -10.23
CA HIS A 18 -21.81 -55.73 -8.76
C HIS A 18 -22.70 -54.60 -8.22
N ASN A 19 -23.99 -54.92 -8.14
CA ASN A 19 -25.12 -53.99 -8.07
C ASN A 19 -25.37 -53.36 -6.67
N TRP A 20 -24.32 -53.12 -5.89
CA TRP A 20 -24.42 -52.65 -4.50
C TRP A 20 -24.55 -51.13 -4.34
N LEU A 21 -24.51 -50.38 -5.44
CA LEU A 21 -24.61 -48.91 -5.46
C LEU A 21 -26.00 -48.36 -5.08
N PHE A 22 -27.02 -49.23 -4.96
CA PHE A 22 -28.41 -48.85 -4.72
C PHE A 22 -28.99 -49.30 -3.37
N PHE A 23 -28.31 -50.24 -2.69
CA PHE A 23 -28.61 -50.78 -1.35
C PHE A 23 -29.99 -51.48 -1.16
N ARG A 24 -29.99 -52.70 -0.61
CA ARG A 24 -31.19 -53.50 -0.28
C ARG A 24 -30.95 -54.38 0.94
N GLU A 25 -32.04 -54.77 1.62
CA GLU A 25 -32.04 -55.55 2.86
C GLU A 25 -31.54 -57.01 2.72
N THR A 26 -31.22 -57.47 1.51
CA THR A 26 -30.79 -58.84 1.18
C THR A 26 -29.36 -58.95 0.64
N ASP A 27 -28.71 -57.83 0.30
CA ASP A 27 -27.54 -57.82 -0.57
C ASP A 27 -26.22 -57.77 0.26
N GLU A 28 -25.12 -58.39 -0.20
CA GLU A 28 -23.93 -58.76 0.61
C GLU A 28 -23.02 -57.59 1.12
N PHE A 29 -22.75 -57.47 2.44
CA PHE A 29 -21.71 -56.54 2.94
C PHE A 29 -20.29 -57.13 2.96
N GLU A 30 -19.97 -58.02 3.91
CA GLU A 30 -18.64 -58.63 4.11
C GLU A 30 -18.05 -59.20 2.80
N SER A 31 -18.81 -60.08 2.14
CA SER A 31 -18.41 -60.74 0.89
C SER A 31 -18.27 -59.73 -0.26
N GLY A 32 -19.21 -58.79 -0.40
CA GLY A 32 -19.16 -57.73 -1.41
C GLY A 32 -17.95 -56.80 -1.23
N MET A 33 -17.63 -56.42 0.01
CA MET A 33 -16.48 -55.60 0.35
C MET A 33 -15.15 -56.34 0.07
N ARG A 34 -15.08 -57.65 0.36
CA ARG A 34 -13.91 -58.48 0.08
C ARG A 34 -13.63 -58.62 -1.42
N VAL A 35 -14.68 -58.74 -2.25
CA VAL A 35 -14.58 -58.76 -3.72
C VAL A 35 -14.17 -57.38 -4.26
N LEU A 36 -14.72 -56.30 -3.71
CA LEU A 36 -14.37 -54.93 -4.10
C LEU A 36 -12.90 -54.60 -3.77
N LEU A 37 -12.43 -54.94 -2.57
CA LEU A 37 -11.03 -54.79 -2.17
C LEU A 37 -10.10 -55.58 -3.10
N LYS A 38 -10.43 -56.84 -3.40
CA LYS A 38 -9.64 -57.68 -4.32
C LYS A 38 -9.59 -57.17 -5.77
N ALA A 39 -10.56 -56.36 -6.19
CA ALA A 39 -10.54 -55.67 -7.49
C ALA A 39 -9.73 -54.37 -7.47
N ILE A 40 -9.69 -53.67 -6.33
CA ILE A 40 -8.91 -52.44 -6.13
C ILE A 40 -7.40 -52.75 -5.96
N ASP A 41 -7.05 -53.92 -5.45
CA ASP A 41 -5.66 -54.36 -5.23
C ASP A 41 -4.89 -54.67 -6.54
N THR A 42 -5.59 -54.68 -7.69
CA THR A 42 -4.97 -54.81 -9.03
C THR A 42 -4.40 -53.47 -9.53
N ASP A 43 -3.18 -53.14 -9.08
CA ASP A 43 -2.31 -52.05 -9.58
C ASP A 43 -3.02 -50.71 -9.84
N LEU A 44 -3.58 -50.14 -8.77
CA LEU A 44 -4.32 -48.87 -8.77
C LEU A 44 -3.57 -47.71 -9.46
N GLU A 45 -2.24 -47.66 -9.34
CA GLU A 45 -1.42 -46.62 -9.98
C GLU A 45 -1.32 -46.82 -11.50
N TYR A 46 -1.20 -48.06 -11.98
CA TYR A 46 -1.29 -48.35 -13.41
C TYR A 46 -2.66 -47.99 -14.00
N VAL A 47 -3.76 -48.23 -13.27
CA VAL A 47 -5.13 -47.86 -13.69
C VAL A 47 -5.31 -46.34 -13.71
N ARG A 48 -4.83 -45.61 -12.68
CA ARG A 48 -4.83 -44.14 -12.65
C ARG A 48 -4.05 -43.53 -13.81
N ALA A 49 -2.87 -44.09 -14.10
CA ALA A 49 -2.07 -43.68 -15.25
C ALA A 49 -2.78 -43.97 -16.58
N HIS A 50 -3.48 -45.13 -16.70
CA HIS A 50 -4.32 -45.43 -17.86
C HIS A 50 -5.37 -44.34 -18.09
N THR A 51 -6.21 -44.05 -17.09
CA THR A 51 -7.27 -43.04 -17.20
C THR A 51 -6.70 -41.66 -17.56
N ARG A 52 -5.64 -41.21 -16.86
CA ARG A 52 -5.01 -39.90 -17.10
C ARG A 52 -4.41 -39.76 -18.49
N ILE A 53 -3.79 -40.81 -19.02
CA ILE A 53 -3.23 -40.81 -20.39
C ILE A 53 -4.36 -40.90 -21.42
N LEU A 54 -5.45 -41.62 -21.13
CA LEU A 54 -6.62 -41.71 -22.01
C LEU A 54 -7.33 -40.36 -22.15
N GLU A 55 -7.58 -39.65 -21.06
CA GLU A 55 -8.18 -38.31 -21.07
C GLU A 55 -7.38 -37.33 -21.93
N LYS A 56 -6.05 -37.26 -21.71
CA LYS A 56 -5.15 -36.43 -22.54
C LYS A 56 -5.14 -36.86 -24.02
N ALA A 57 -5.23 -38.15 -24.31
CA ALA A 57 -5.27 -38.66 -25.68
C ALA A 57 -6.60 -38.37 -26.39
N ILE A 58 -7.72 -38.36 -25.65
CA ILE A 58 -9.03 -37.90 -26.13
C ILE A 58 -8.98 -36.40 -26.41
N GLU A 59 -8.50 -35.58 -25.47
CA GLU A 59 -8.35 -34.12 -25.68
C GLU A 59 -7.49 -33.81 -26.91
N TRP A 60 -6.34 -34.51 -27.07
CA TRP A 60 -5.50 -34.39 -28.27
C TRP A 60 -6.25 -34.77 -29.56
N GLN A 61 -7.09 -35.82 -29.54
CA GLN A 61 -7.90 -36.20 -30.69
C GLN A 61 -9.00 -35.18 -31.01
N GLU A 62 -9.69 -34.64 -30.00
CA GLU A 62 -10.69 -33.58 -30.15
C GLU A 62 -10.08 -32.30 -30.74
N GLN A 63 -8.87 -31.94 -30.30
CA GLN A 63 -8.07 -30.84 -30.85
C GLN A 63 -7.39 -31.19 -32.20
N LYS A 64 -8.00 -32.09 -32.98
CA LYS A 64 -7.55 -32.52 -34.32
C LYS A 64 -6.09 -32.99 -34.39
N ARG A 65 -5.61 -33.62 -33.32
CA ARG A 65 -4.22 -34.12 -33.16
C ARG A 65 -3.14 -33.03 -33.17
N ASN A 66 -3.46 -31.83 -32.71
CA ASN A 66 -2.51 -30.72 -32.63
C ASN A 66 -1.29 -31.06 -31.75
N GLU A 67 -0.09 -30.93 -32.32
CA GLU A 67 1.21 -31.24 -31.72
C GLU A 67 1.50 -30.48 -30.41
N SER A 68 0.87 -29.32 -30.20
CA SER A 68 1.00 -28.55 -28.96
C SER A 68 0.42 -29.27 -27.73
N PHE A 69 -0.55 -30.18 -27.93
CA PHE A 69 -1.18 -30.98 -26.88
C PHE A 69 -0.45 -32.32 -26.60
N GLY A 70 0.59 -32.65 -27.37
CA GLY A 70 1.42 -33.83 -27.13
C GLY A 70 2.29 -33.71 -25.87
N LEU A 71 2.45 -34.81 -25.14
CA LEU A 71 3.36 -34.95 -23.99
C LEU A 71 4.82 -34.65 -24.41
N LYS A 72 5.61 -34.04 -23.53
CA LYS A 72 7.05 -33.77 -23.76
C LYS A 72 7.81 -33.87 -22.42
N GLY A 73 9.10 -34.16 -22.44
CA GLY A 73 9.93 -34.27 -21.24
C GLY A 73 9.51 -35.43 -20.31
N ASP A 74 9.43 -35.16 -19.01
CA ASP A 74 9.22 -36.19 -17.99
C ASP A 74 7.85 -36.87 -18.13
N ASP A 75 6.79 -36.10 -18.43
CA ASP A 75 5.45 -36.60 -18.68
C ASP A 75 5.41 -37.61 -19.85
N LEU A 76 6.20 -37.37 -20.92
CA LEU A 76 6.32 -38.32 -22.03
C LEU A 76 7.09 -39.57 -21.63
N ARG A 77 8.24 -39.42 -20.93
CA ARG A 77 9.04 -40.56 -20.47
C ARG A 77 8.26 -41.47 -19.53
N SER A 78 7.45 -40.91 -18.63
CA SER A 78 6.54 -41.67 -17.78
C SER A 78 5.44 -42.38 -18.56
N ALA A 79 4.88 -41.76 -19.60
CA ALA A 79 3.87 -42.39 -20.46
C ALA A 79 4.45 -43.51 -21.36
N GLU A 80 5.66 -43.34 -21.89
CA GLU A 80 6.42 -44.37 -22.61
C GLU A 80 6.73 -45.57 -21.69
N ALA A 81 7.20 -45.29 -20.46
CA ALA A 81 7.48 -46.32 -19.45
C ALA A 81 6.22 -47.05 -18.95
N TRP A 82 5.09 -46.34 -18.84
CA TRP A 82 3.77 -46.95 -18.56
C TRP A 82 3.31 -47.85 -19.72
N LEU A 83 3.40 -47.36 -20.96
CA LEU A 83 2.99 -48.10 -22.15
C LEU A 83 3.79 -49.40 -22.32
N SER A 84 5.09 -49.39 -22.02
CA SER A 84 5.96 -50.58 -22.09
C SER A 84 5.58 -51.71 -21.13
N GLN A 85 4.81 -51.42 -20.06
CA GLN A 85 4.33 -52.42 -19.10
C GLN A 85 2.94 -52.96 -19.45
N GLY A 86 2.23 -52.32 -20.39
CA GLY A 86 0.79 -52.48 -20.54
C GLY A 86 0.33 -53.72 -21.32
N GLU A 87 1.21 -54.45 -22.01
CA GLU A 87 0.82 -55.73 -22.64
C GLU A 87 0.50 -56.82 -21.59
N ALA A 88 1.09 -56.73 -20.40
CA ALA A 88 0.95 -57.69 -19.30
C ALA A 88 -0.01 -57.23 -18.18
N LYS A 89 -0.70 -56.10 -18.35
CA LYS A 89 -1.57 -55.49 -17.34
C LYS A 89 -2.95 -55.17 -17.91
N GLU A 90 -3.97 -55.23 -17.06
CA GLU A 90 -5.34 -54.81 -17.41
C GLU A 90 -5.71 -53.52 -16.63
N PRO A 91 -6.41 -52.56 -17.25
CA PRO A 91 -6.84 -52.54 -18.66
C PRO A 91 -5.66 -52.33 -19.62
N LYS A 92 -5.68 -53.02 -20.77
CA LYS A 92 -4.67 -52.84 -21.82
C LYS A 92 -4.63 -51.39 -22.36
N PRO A 93 -3.46 -50.87 -22.79
CA PRO A 93 -3.35 -49.56 -23.43
C PRO A 93 -4.13 -49.51 -24.74
N THR A 94 -5.10 -48.60 -24.81
CA THR A 94 -5.91 -48.35 -26.00
C THR A 94 -5.07 -47.83 -27.17
N GLU A 95 -5.50 -48.10 -28.40
CA GLU A 95 -4.83 -47.62 -29.60
C GLU A 95 -4.68 -46.08 -29.63
N LEU A 96 -5.64 -45.37 -29.04
CA LEU A 96 -5.60 -43.91 -28.91
C LEU A 96 -4.45 -43.43 -28.01
N GLN A 97 -4.28 -44.02 -26.82
CA GLN A 97 -3.15 -43.72 -25.93
C GLN A 97 -1.81 -44.02 -26.62
N GLN A 98 -1.71 -45.15 -27.33
CA GLN A 98 -0.50 -45.51 -28.07
C GLN A 98 -0.16 -44.51 -29.18
N ASN A 99 -1.15 -44.11 -29.97
CA ASN A 99 -0.98 -43.14 -31.06
C ASN A 99 -0.63 -41.75 -30.51
N TYR A 100 -1.22 -41.34 -29.38
CA TYR A 100 -0.91 -40.09 -28.69
C TYR A 100 0.54 -40.04 -28.18
N ILE A 101 1.02 -41.10 -27.52
CA ILE A 101 2.41 -41.20 -27.05
C ILE A 101 3.40 -41.19 -28.22
N ARG A 102 3.14 -41.96 -29.29
CA ARG A 102 4.00 -41.98 -30.49
C ARG A 102 4.07 -40.62 -31.20
N ALA A 103 2.94 -39.92 -31.35
CA ALA A 103 2.91 -38.58 -31.96
C ALA A 103 3.61 -37.53 -31.08
N SER A 104 3.41 -37.60 -29.76
CA SER A 104 4.09 -36.77 -28.76
C SER A 104 5.60 -36.88 -28.88
N ARG A 105 6.13 -38.11 -29.01
CA ARG A 105 7.56 -38.37 -29.23
C ARG A 105 8.10 -37.81 -30.53
N SER A 106 7.39 -38.05 -31.65
CA SER A 106 7.78 -37.51 -32.96
C SER A 106 7.87 -35.97 -32.96
N THR A 107 7.01 -35.30 -32.18
CA THR A 107 7.05 -33.84 -32.02
C THR A 107 8.28 -33.40 -31.22
N GLU A 108 8.58 -34.09 -30.11
CA GLU A 108 9.73 -33.73 -29.25
C GLU A 108 11.06 -33.90 -30.00
N ASP A 109 11.26 -35.02 -30.71
CA ASP A 109 12.46 -35.26 -31.52
C ASP A 109 12.62 -34.18 -32.62
N ALA A 110 11.53 -33.79 -33.31
CA ALA A 110 11.55 -32.70 -34.30
C ALA A 110 11.90 -31.33 -33.68
N THR A 111 11.40 -31.02 -32.48
CA THR A 111 11.76 -29.77 -31.77
C THR A 111 13.22 -29.78 -31.29
N ALA A 112 13.77 -30.93 -30.90
CA ALA A 112 15.18 -31.06 -30.54
C ALA A 112 16.12 -30.85 -31.75
N GLU A 113 15.73 -31.34 -32.92
CA GLU A 113 16.46 -31.10 -34.18
C GLU A 113 16.39 -29.64 -34.62
N ALA A 114 15.18 -29.02 -34.58
CA ALA A 114 15.02 -27.59 -34.87
C ALA A 114 15.84 -26.70 -33.91
N LYS A 115 15.93 -27.08 -32.62
CA LYS A 115 16.77 -26.37 -31.64
C LYS A 115 18.26 -26.46 -31.96
N ARG A 116 18.76 -27.63 -32.39
CA ARG A 116 20.15 -27.78 -32.87
C ARG A 116 20.46 -26.89 -34.08
N ILE A 117 19.52 -26.80 -35.04
CA ILE A 117 19.66 -25.93 -36.22
C ILE A 117 19.68 -24.45 -35.79
N LEU A 118 18.82 -24.05 -34.85
CA LEU A 118 18.78 -22.68 -34.32
C LEU A 118 20.05 -22.32 -33.54
N GLU A 119 20.59 -23.22 -32.71
CA GLU A 119 21.84 -23.00 -31.97
C GLU A 119 23.04 -22.83 -32.92
N GLN A 120 23.08 -23.59 -34.03
CA GLN A 120 24.08 -23.41 -35.09
C GLN A 120 23.90 -22.07 -35.84
N ALA A 121 22.66 -21.62 -36.07
CA ALA A 121 22.37 -20.33 -36.68
C ALA A 121 22.78 -19.16 -35.76
N VAL A 122 22.48 -19.23 -34.47
CA VAL A 122 22.87 -18.23 -33.45
C VAL A 122 24.40 -18.17 -33.28
N ALA A 123 25.09 -19.30 -33.36
CA ALA A 123 26.56 -19.34 -33.35
C ALA A 123 27.18 -18.64 -34.57
N LYS A 124 26.56 -18.74 -35.75
CA LYS A 124 26.96 -17.96 -36.94
C LYS A 124 26.61 -16.48 -36.81
N ALA A 125 25.43 -16.13 -36.30
CA ALA A 125 24.98 -14.74 -36.12
C ALA A 125 25.89 -13.96 -35.16
N LYS A 126 26.42 -14.59 -34.10
CA LYS A 126 27.37 -13.97 -33.16
C LYS A 126 28.72 -13.54 -33.78
N ARG A 127 29.02 -13.89 -35.03
CA ARG A 127 30.23 -13.42 -35.74
C ARG A 127 30.00 -12.22 -36.66
N VAL A 128 28.77 -11.74 -36.85
CA VAL A 128 28.46 -10.57 -37.66
C VAL A 128 27.52 -9.64 -36.89
N SER A 129 28.11 -8.81 -36.03
CA SER A 129 27.41 -7.70 -35.39
C SER A 129 28.34 -6.49 -35.25
N LEU A 130 28.51 -5.78 -36.36
CA LEU A 130 28.95 -4.40 -36.39
C LEU A 130 28.19 -3.73 -37.56
N LEU A 131 27.67 -2.51 -37.32
CA LEU A 131 26.90 -1.65 -38.23
C LEU A 131 25.37 -1.91 -38.34
N SER A 132 24.65 -1.09 -37.57
CA SER A 132 23.56 -0.19 -38.01
C SER A 132 22.27 -0.71 -38.67
N LEU A 133 21.17 -0.54 -37.92
CA LEU A 133 19.95 0.21 -38.26
C LEU A 133 19.09 -0.12 -39.51
N LEU A 134 17.77 -0.05 -39.27
CA LEU A 134 16.67 0.18 -40.22
C LEU A 134 16.30 -0.93 -41.21
N ALA A 135 15.12 -1.54 -41.00
CA ALA A 135 14.06 -1.56 -42.01
C ALA A 135 12.70 -1.95 -41.38
N VAL A 136 11.63 -1.27 -41.81
CA VAL A 136 10.23 -1.55 -41.44
C VAL A 136 9.55 -2.31 -42.58
N GLY A 137 8.62 -3.19 -42.24
CA GLY A 137 7.55 -3.70 -43.12
C GLY A 137 7.56 -5.22 -43.30
N ALA A 138 6.46 -5.90 -43.62
CA ALA A 138 5.02 -5.60 -43.63
C ALA A 138 4.34 -6.86 -44.23
N ALA A 139 3.40 -7.51 -43.52
CA ALA A 139 2.39 -8.44 -44.05
C ALA A 139 1.48 -8.87 -42.86
N VAL A 140 0.23 -8.41 -42.71
CA VAL A 140 -1.00 -8.66 -43.51
C VAL A 140 -1.70 -10.00 -43.14
N THR A 141 -2.80 -9.86 -42.39
CA THR A 141 -4.11 -10.57 -42.38
C THR A 141 -4.21 -12.00 -42.99
N VAL A 142 -4.96 -12.99 -42.49
CA VAL A 142 -6.23 -13.04 -41.73
C VAL A 142 -6.29 -14.34 -40.90
N ALA A 143 -6.80 -14.31 -39.66
CA ALA A 143 -7.36 -15.50 -38.98
C ALA A 143 -8.26 -15.12 -37.79
N ALA A 144 -9.49 -14.67 -38.05
CA ALA A 144 -10.52 -14.53 -37.03
C ALA A 144 -11.28 -15.87 -36.82
N ILE A 145 -12.10 -15.94 -35.75
CA ILE A 145 -12.99 -17.06 -35.39
C ILE A 145 -12.30 -18.25 -34.67
N ALA A 146 -11.71 -17.99 -33.49
CA ALA A 146 -11.63 -18.93 -32.34
C ALA A 146 -11.03 -18.26 -31.08
N ILE A 147 -11.39 -17.00 -30.78
CA ILE A 147 -10.65 -16.17 -29.81
C ILE A 147 -11.58 -15.32 -28.91
N PRO A 148 -12.35 -15.93 -27.99
CA PRO A 148 -12.59 -15.29 -26.69
C PRO A 148 -11.80 -15.93 -25.54
N ALA A 149 -11.70 -17.27 -25.50
CA ALA A 149 -11.01 -17.99 -24.43
C ALA A 149 -9.48 -17.84 -24.48
N SER A 150 -8.90 -17.82 -25.69
CA SER A 150 -7.45 -17.74 -25.90
C SER A 150 -6.88 -16.33 -25.68
N ILE A 151 -7.65 -15.24 -25.88
CA ILE A 151 -7.24 -13.88 -25.49
C ILE A 151 -7.10 -13.77 -23.97
N GLN A 152 -8.04 -14.32 -23.19
CA GLN A 152 -7.97 -14.25 -21.73
C GLN A 152 -6.79 -15.06 -21.18
N ALA A 153 -6.53 -16.24 -21.73
CA ALA A 153 -5.34 -17.04 -21.41
C ALA A 153 -4.02 -16.37 -21.85
N GLN A 154 -3.98 -15.75 -23.03
CA GLN A 154 -2.80 -15.02 -23.53
C GLN A 154 -2.55 -13.72 -22.76
N ARG A 155 -3.59 -13.00 -22.32
CA ARG A 155 -3.48 -11.83 -21.43
C ARG A 155 -2.93 -12.22 -20.07
N GLN A 156 -3.47 -13.27 -19.45
CA GLN A 156 -2.92 -13.81 -18.19
C GLN A 156 -1.46 -14.28 -18.34
N ALA A 157 -1.11 -14.92 -19.47
CA ALA A 157 0.27 -15.31 -19.76
C ALA A 157 1.20 -14.12 -20.09
N ALA A 158 0.68 -13.04 -20.67
CA ALA A 158 1.44 -11.82 -20.95
C ALA A 158 1.69 -11.00 -19.68
N GLU A 159 0.69 -10.87 -18.81
CA GLU A 159 0.88 -10.27 -17.48
C GLU A 159 1.84 -11.08 -16.63
N ALA A 160 1.69 -12.40 -16.56
CA ALA A 160 2.63 -13.26 -15.83
C ALA A 160 4.08 -13.15 -16.36
N ARG A 161 4.27 -12.83 -17.66
CA ARG A 161 5.59 -12.54 -18.25
C ARG A 161 6.11 -11.15 -17.88
N SER A 162 5.29 -10.10 -17.94
CA SER A 162 5.65 -8.76 -17.48
C SER A 162 6.04 -8.76 -16.00
N GLN A 163 5.25 -9.46 -15.18
CA GLN A 163 5.48 -9.70 -13.76
C GLN A 163 6.81 -10.39 -13.46
N MET A 164 7.10 -11.46 -14.20
CA MET A 164 8.39 -12.13 -14.11
C MET A 164 9.56 -11.25 -14.56
N GLN A 165 9.33 -10.29 -15.46
CA GLN A 165 10.36 -9.40 -15.97
C GLN A 165 10.74 -8.34 -14.94
N GLU A 166 9.77 -7.68 -14.30
CA GLU A 166 10.04 -6.72 -13.22
C GLU A 166 10.72 -7.37 -12.01
N ALA A 167 10.30 -8.58 -11.64
CA ALA A 167 10.94 -9.35 -10.57
C ALA A 167 12.38 -9.81 -10.94
N ASN A 168 12.68 -10.00 -12.22
CA ASN A 168 14.04 -10.24 -12.70
C ASN A 168 14.89 -8.96 -12.71
N GLU A 169 14.30 -7.80 -13.04
CA GLU A 169 15.00 -6.51 -13.02
C GLU A 169 15.33 -6.06 -11.58
N SER A 170 14.44 -6.34 -10.62
CA SER A 170 14.73 -6.29 -9.17
C SER A 170 16.00 -7.07 -8.81
N LEU A 171 16.07 -8.31 -9.30
CA LEU A 171 17.14 -9.27 -9.01
C LEU A 171 18.50 -8.83 -9.61
N VAL A 172 18.50 -8.05 -10.70
CA VAL A 172 19.73 -7.48 -11.28
C VAL A 172 20.22 -6.30 -10.43
N GLN A 173 19.36 -5.35 -10.08
CA GLN A 173 19.74 -4.19 -9.25
C GLN A 173 20.25 -4.59 -7.86
N THR A 174 19.73 -5.68 -7.29
CA THR A 174 20.19 -6.24 -6.01
C THR A 174 21.56 -6.90 -6.09
N GLN A 175 21.92 -7.52 -7.22
CA GLN A 175 23.27 -8.06 -7.45
C GLN A 175 24.34 -6.97 -7.52
N GLU A 176 24.02 -5.81 -8.12
CA GLU A 176 24.94 -4.66 -8.16
C GLU A 176 25.18 -4.08 -6.75
N LYS A 177 24.12 -3.96 -5.94
CA LYS A 177 24.21 -3.53 -4.53
C LYS A 177 25.05 -4.50 -3.69
N GLU A 178 24.92 -5.80 -3.92
CA GLU A 178 25.74 -6.84 -3.27
C GLU A 178 27.23 -6.69 -3.61
N LYS A 179 27.54 -6.49 -4.89
CA LYS A 179 28.92 -6.26 -5.36
C LYS A 179 29.53 -5.02 -4.69
N ALA A 180 28.81 -3.88 -4.69
CA ALA A 180 29.27 -2.65 -4.06
C ALA A 180 29.45 -2.78 -2.53
N ALA A 181 28.59 -3.55 -1.86
CA ALA A 181 28.73 -3.84 -0.43
C ALA A 181 29.93 -4.75 -0.12
N ASN A 182 30.17 -5.76 -0.95
CA ASN A 182 31.35 -6.63 -0.85
C ASN A 182 32.65 -5.84 -1.04
N GLU A 183 32.72 -4.98 -2.06
CA GLU A 183 33.88 -4.10 -2.30
C GLU A 183 34.13 -3.15 -1.11
N LYS A 184 33.08 -2.57 -0.54
CA LYS A 184 33.18 -1.66 0.62
C LYS A 184 33.61 -2.37 1.91
N ALA A 185 33.14 -3.59 2.15
CA ALA A 185 33.58 -4.42 3.27
C ALA A 185 35.06 -4.84 3.11
N GLN A 186 35.48 -5.24 1.90
CA GLN A 186 36.89 -5.54 1.61
C GLN A 186 37.80 -4.31 1.81
N LEU A 187 37.34 -3.10 1.47
CA LEU A 187 38.09 -1.88 1.69
C LEU A 187 38.25 -1.58 3.19
N ALA A 188 37.17 -1.71 3.98
CA ALA A 188 37.21 -1.52 5.43
C ALA A 188 38.14 -2.54 6.13
N GLN A 189 38.11 -3.81 5.68
CA GLN A 189 39.01 -4.86 6.16
C GLN A 189 40.48 -4.51 5.93
N LYS A 190 40.84 -4.08 4.71
CA LYS A 190 42.20 -3.63 4.38
C LYS A 190 42.64 -2.44 5.23
N GLN A 191 41.75 -1.49 5.50
CA GLN A 191 42.02 -0.33 6.36
C GLN A 191 42.27 -0.73 7.83
N PHE A 192 41.51 -1.71 8.34
CA PHE A 192 41.72 -2.26 9.69
C PHE A 192 43.05 -3.01 9.81
N GLU A 193 43.38 -3.88 8.85
CA GLU A 193 44.69 -4.57 8.81
C GLU A 193 45.87 -3.59 8.72
N GLN A 194 45.72 -2.50 7.97
CA GLN A 194 46.72 -1.44 7.88
C GLN A 194 46.88 -0.70 9.22
N ALA A 195 45.78 -0.38 9.91
CA ALA A 195 45.81 0.25 11.23
C ALA A 195 46.48 -0.66 12.28
N GLN A 196 46.19 -1.97 12.28
CA GLN A 196 46.86 -2.93 13.16
C GLN A 196 48.38 -3.00 12.93
N LYS A 197 48.83 -3.01 11.66
CA LYS A 197 50.26 -2.96 11.32
C LYS A 197 50.93 -1.66 11.80
N GLN A 198 50.25 -0.52 11.67
CA GLN A 198 50.73 0.77 12.18
C GLN A 198 50.83 0.79 13.71
N LYS A 199 49.84 0.20 14.42
CA LYS A 199 49.87 0.03 15.88
C LYS A 199 51.05 -0.83 16.33
N GLN A 200 51.28 -1.99 15.73
CA GLN A 200 52.43 -2.85 16.07
C GLN A 200 53.78 -2.18 15.82
N ALA A 201 53.91 -1.39 14.75
CA ALA A 201 55.12 -0.62 14.48
C ALA A 201 55.34 0.48 15.54
N ALA A 202 54.30 1.21 15.92
CA ALA A 202 54.37 2.24 16.96
C ALA A 202 54.73 1.66 18.34
N GLU A 203 54.10 0.54 18.73
CA GLU A 203 54.42 -0.17 19.99
C GLU A 203 55.87 -0.67 20.02
N THR A 204 56.41 -1.10 18.86
CA THR A 204 57.81 -1.52 18.73
C THR A 204 58.77 -0.33 18.88
N GLN A 205 58.46 0.82 18.27
CA GLN A 205 59.23 2.04 18.44
C GLN A 205 59.17 2.57 19.88
N ALA A 206 58.01 2.49 20.55
CA ALA A 206 57.85 2.87 21.95
C ALA A 206 58.70 1.98 22.89
N LYS A 207 58.76 0.67 22.66
CA LYS A 207 59.65 -0.25 23.39
C LYS A 207 61.13 0.13 23.20
N GLN A 208 61.56 0.43 21.97
CA GLN A 208 62.94 0.86 21.70
C GLN A 208 63.26 2.23 22.33
N ALA A 209 62.32 3.17 22.33
CA ALA A 209 62.49 4.48 22.98
C ALA A 209 62.55 4.36 24.51
N ALA A 210 61.72 3.50 25.10
CA ALA A 210 61.72 3.22 26.53
C ALA A 210 63.04 2.59 26.98
N GLU A 211 63.58 1.65 26.21
CA GLU A 211 64.88 1.03 26.50
C GLU A 211 66.03 2.04 26.40
N LYS A 212 66.02 2.93 25.38
CA LYS A 212 67.01 4.03 25.29
C LYS A 212 66.92 5.00 26.48
N ALA A 213 65.71 5.35 26.91
CA ALA A 213 65.50 6.17 28.10
C ALA A 213 65.98 5.48 29.39
N ARG A 214 65.76 4.16 29.51
CA ARG A 214 66.25 3.33 30.62
C ARG A 214 67.78 3.31 30.69
N VAL A 215 68.46 3.14 29.55
CA VAL A 215 69.92 3.16 29.46
C VAL A 215 70.48 4.55 29.81
N ALA A 216 69.91 5.63 29.27
CA ALA A 216 70.32 6.99 29.60
C ALA A 216 70.14 7.31 31.11
N GLN A 217 69.04 6.81 31.72
CA GLN A 217 68.82 6.92 33.17
C GLN A 217 69.88 6.19 33.99
N GLN A 218 70.32 5.01 33.56
CA GLN A 218 71.41 4.29 34.23
C GLN A 218 72.74 5.03 34.12
N GLN A 219 73.07 5.57 32.93
CA GLN A 219 74.29 6.35 32.69
C GLN A 219 74.34 7.63 33.53
N PHE A 220 73.23 8.38 33.60
CA PHE A 220 73.13 9.56 34.48
C PHE A 220 73.31 9.22 35.96
N THR A 221 72.72 8.10 36.41
CA THR A 221 72.85 7.65 37.81
C THR A 221 74.32 7.29 38.14
N GLN A 222 75.05 6.69 37.19
CA GLN A 222 76.48 6.41 37.31
C GLN A 222 77.32 7.70 37.34
N ALA A 223 77.07 8.64 36.41
CA ALA A 223 77.77 9.93 36.37
C ALA A 223 77.53 10.76 37.64
N GLN A 224 76.30 10.75 38.18
CA GLN A 224 75.95 11.43 39.44
C GLN A 224 76.72 10.86 40.63
N GLN A 225 76.86 9.53 40.69
CA GLN A 225 77.64 8.87 41.74
C GLN A 225 79.14 9.15 41.59
N GLN A 226 79.68 9.19 40.36
CA GLN A 226 81.08 9.56 40.10
C GLN A 226 81.38 11.01 40.49
N ALA A 227 80.52 11.96 40.10
CA ALA A 227 80.64 13.36 40.48
C ALA A 227 80.58 13.56 42.01
N LYS A 228 79.71 12.81 42.70
CA LYS A 228 79.63 12.80 44.18
C LYS A 228 80.91 12.29 44.82
N VAL A 229 81.49 11.18 44.32
CA VAL A 229 82.75 10.63 44.82
C VAL A 229 83.91 11.60 44.57
N ALA A 230 84.02 12.19 43.38
CA ALA A 230 85.05 13.19 43.06
C ALA A 230 84.94 14.44 43.96
N ALA A 231 83.73 14.93 44.23
CA ALA A 231 83.50 16.04 45.15
C ALA A 231 83.87 15.71 46.61
N GLN A 232 83.60 14.48 47.07
CA GLN A 232 84.01 14.01 48.40
C GLN A 232 85.54 13.86 48.52
N GLN A 233 86.20 13.35 47.48
CA GLN A 233 87.67 13.24 47.43
C GLN A 233 88.33 14.63 47.44
N LEU A 234 87.80 15.60 46.69
CA LEU A 234 88.31 16.98 46.69
C LEU A 234 88.19 17.64 48.08
N ALA A 235 87.14 17.34 48.84
CA ALA A 235 86.93 17.86 50.19
C ALA A 235 87.86 17.23 51.25
N GLN A 236 88.48 16.08 50.96
CA GLN A 236 89.49 15.43 51.81
C GLN A 236 90.93 15.81 51.43
N VAL A 237 91.10 16.68 50.43
CA VAL A 237 92.38 17.07 49.80
C VAL A 237 92.70 18.54 50.04
N ASN A 238 93.96 18.87 50.30
CA ASN A 238 94.38 20.25 50.57
C ASN A 238 95.64 20.72 49.82
N GLN A 239 96.61 19.84 49.57
CA GLN A 239 97.80 20.13 48.76
C GLN A 239 97.67 19.52 47.35
N GLU A 240 96.93 18.42 47.25
CA GLU A 240 96.84 17.48 46.13
C GLU A 240 95.85 17.95 45.05
N LYS A 241 95.57 19.26 45.03
CA LYS A 241 94.31 19.83 44.54
C LYS A 241 94.11 19.75 43.02
N GLU A 242 95.15 19.92 42.21
CA GLU A 242 94.99 20.08 40.75
C GLU A 242 94.43 18.82 40.06
N VAL A 243 94.98 17.64 40.33
CA VAL A 243 94.55 16.39 39.69
C VAL A 243 93.10 16.03 40.07
N VAL A 244 92.73 16.23 41.34
CA VAL A 244 91.38 15.94 41.83
C VAL A 244 90.37 17.00 41.36
N ALA A 245 90.78 18.26 41.18
CA ALA A 245 89.95 19.30 40.59
C ALA A 245 89.63 19.00 39.12
N VAL A 246 90.61 18.59 38.30
CA VAL A 246 90.39 18.19 36.90
C VAL A 246 89.45 16.98 36.82
N ALA A 247 89.61 15.98 37.69
CA ALA A 247 88.72 14.81 37.75
C ALA A 247 87.28 15.19 38.12
N LYS A 248 87.09 16.16 39.04
CA LYS A 248 85.77 16.71 39.38
C LYS A 248 85.14 17.44 38.20
N GLU A 249 85.89 18.31 37.51
CA GLU A 249 85.37 19.05 36.35
C GLU A 249 84.97 18.10 35.21
N GLN A 250 85.76 17.07 34.94
CA GLN A 250 85.42 16.01 33.97
C GLN A 250 84.14 15.25 34.37
N ALA A 251 83.97 14.92 35.65
CA ALA A 251 82.76 14.26 36.14
C ALA A 251 81.52 15.18 36.07
N GLU A 252 81.67 16.49 36.31
CA GLU A 252 80.61 17.50 36.17
C GLU A 252 80.21 17.70 34.68
N GLN A 253 81.17 17.70 33.76
CA GLN A 253 80.90 17.71 32.32
C GLN A 253 80.17 16.43 31.85
N GLN A 254 80.61 15.26 32.32
CA GLN A 254 79.92 13.98 32.03
C GLN A 254 78.49 13.96 32.58
N LEU A 255 78.27 14.52 33.77
CA LEU A 255 76.93 14.65 34.36
C LEU A 255 76.02 15.55 33.52
N GLN A 256 76.53 16.70 33.04
CA GLN A 256 75.78 17.58 32.13
C GLN A 256 75.44 16.90 30.79
N GLN A 257 76.39 16.17 30.19
CA GLN A 257 76.15 15.42 28.96
C GLN A 257 75.10 14.31 29.16
N ALA A 258 75.19 13.55 30.26
CA ALA A 258 74.20 12.53 30.60
C ALA A 258 72.81 13.13 30.87
N GLN A 259 72.74 14.33 31.49
CA GLN A 259 71.49 15.05 31.71
C GLN A 259 70.84 15.48 30.38
N GLN A 260 71.61 15.98 29.41
CA GLN A 260 71.07 16.28 28.08
C GLN A 260 70.57 15.01 27.36
N GLN A 261 71.31 13.91 27.43
CA GLN A 261 70.90 12.63 26.83
C GLN A 261 69.60 12.08 27.44
N ILE A 262 69.41 12.20 28.76
CA ILE A 262 68.16 11.82 29.43
C ILE A 262 66.98 12.61 28.90
N GLN A 263 67.14 13.93 28.72
CA GLN A 263 66.05 14.82 28.34
C GLN A 263 65.64 14.58 26.88
N VAL A 264 66.61 14.35 25.99
CA VAL A 264 66.35 13.91 24.62
C VAL A 264 65.63 12.55 24.59
N ALA A 265 66.08 11.57 25.39
CA ALA A 265 65.47 10.24 25.41
C ALA A 265 64.04 10.26 25.97
N GLN A 266 63.76 11.06 27.01
CA GLN A 266 62.41 11.25 27.58
C GLN A 266 61.46 11.92 26.57
N VAL A 267 61.92 12.94 25.83
CA VAL A 267 61.10 13.58 24.78
C VAL A 267 60.79 12.60 23.64
N GLN A 268 61.75 11.75 23.24
CA GLN A 268 61.50 10.72 22.22
C GLN A 268 60.55 9.62 22.72
N LEU A 269 60.65 9.22 23.99
CA LEU A 269 59.70 8.29 24.62
C LEU A 269 58.28 8.87 24.63
N GLY A 270 58.10 10.13 25.05
CA GLY A 270 56.80 10.80 25.05
C GLY A 270 56.18 10.89 23.65
N LYS A 271 56.99 11.18 22.62
CA LYS A 271 56.54 11.15 21.21
C LYS A 271 56.11 9.75 20.75
N ALA A 272 56.86 8.72 21.10
CA ALA A 272 56.53 7.34 20.73
C ALA A 272 55.29 6.81 21.47
N GLN A 273 55.08 7.20 22.72
CA GLN A 273 53.86 6.91 23.49
C GLN A 273 52.64 7.60 22.86
N ALA A 274 52.73 8.89 22.54
CA ALA A 274 51.65 9.62 21.87
C ALA A 274 51.29 9.02 20.49
N ALA A 275 52.30 8.61 19.70
CA ALA A 275 52.09 7.91 18.43
C ALA A 275 51.40 6.55 18.62
N THR A 276 51.71 5.83 19.70
CA THR A 276 51.06 4.56 20.05
C THR A 276 49.58 4.77 20.39
N THR A 277 49.25 5.78 21.20
CA THR A 277 47.85 6.13 21.53
C THR A 277 47.06 6.57 20.29
N ALA A 278 47.66 7.35 19.39
CA ALA A 278 47.02 7.73 18.13
C ALA A 278 46.74 6.51 17.23
N ALA A 279 47.69 5.58 17.11
CA ALA A 279 47.51 4.35 16.33
C ALA A 279 46.46 3.41 16.96
N GLN A 280 46.33 3.38 18.29
CA GLN A 280 45.25 2.66 18.99
C GLN A 280 43.88 3.23 18.63
N GLN A 281 43.66 4.55 18.77
CA GLN A 281 42.39 5.20 18.39
C GLN A 281 42.05 5.02 16.91
N GLN A 282 43.05 5.04 16.02
CA GLN A 282 42.85 4.79 14.60
C GLN A 282 42.42 3.34 14.33
N THR A 283 42.95 2.37 15.10
CA THR A 283 42.55 0.96 15.01
C THR A 283 41.10 0.76 15.45
N GLU A 284 40.69 1.34 16.58
CA GLU A 284 39.30 1.27 17.10
C GLU A 284 38.27 1.88 16.12
N ARG A 285 38.62 3.00 15.47
CA ARG A 285 37.81 3.62 14.41
C ARG A 285 37.69 2.72 13.17
N ALA A 286 38.78 2.07 12.77
CA ALA A 286 38.78 1.15 11.64
C ALA A 286 37.99 -0.13 11.95
N GLU A 287 38.09 -0.67 13.16
CA GLU A 287 37.30 -1.81 13.66
C GLU A 287 35.80 -1.51 13.66
N THR A 288 35.42 -0.33 14.17
CA THR A 288 34.02 0.14 14.15
C THR A 288 33.50 0.28 12.72
N SER A 289 34.33 0.81 11.81
CA SER A 289 33.99 0.99 10.39
C SER A 289 33.85 -0.34 9.66
N LEU A 290 34.72 -1.31 9.96
CA LEU A 290 34.64 -2.69 9.48
C LEU A 290 33.34 -3.35 9.94
N ARG A 291 33.04 -3.32 11.24
CA ARG A 291 31.80 -3.90 11.79
C ARG A 291 30.54 -3.35 11.12
N VAL A 292 30.49 -2.04 10.86
CA VAL A 292 29.37 -1.40 10.13
C VAL A 292 29.31 -1.85 8.67
N ALA A 293 30.45 -2.02 7.99
CA ALA A 293 30.49 -2.48 6.60
C ALA A 293 30.10 -3.97 6.47
N GLU A 294 30.56 -4.83 7.37
CA GLU A 294 30.19 -6.25 7.41
C GLU A 294 28.71 -6.46 7.76
N ASP A 295 28.19 -5.71 8.74
CA ASP A 295 26.77 -5.80 9.09
C ASP A 295 25.88 -5.42 7.90
N LYS A 296 26.23 -4.33 7.19
CA LYS A 296 25.53 -3.89 5.98
C LYS A 296 25.64 -4.90 4.82
N ARG A 297 26.81 -5.53 4.64
CA ARG A 297 27.00 -6.62 3.66
C ARG A 297 26.09 -7.80 3.96
N ASN A 298 26.06 -8.25 5.22
CA ASN A 298 25.27 -9.42 5.64
C ASN A 298 23.76 -9.16 5.51
N THR A 299 23.29 -7.92 5.75
CA THR A 299 21.90 -7.51 5.48
C THR A 299 21.54 -7.63 3.99
N ILE A 300 22.39 -7.11 3.10
CA ILE A 300 22.15 -7.15 1.65
C ILE A 300 22.15 -8.59 1.12
N LEU A 301 23.08 -9.44 1.56
CA LEU A 301 23.09 -10.86 1.21
C LEU A 301 21.78 -11.58 1.62
N THR A 302 21.23 -11.23 2.79
CA THR A 302 19.97 -11.80 3.28
C THR A 302 18.76 -11.29 2.48
N ALA A 303 18.73 -10.00 2.14
CA ALA A 303 17.70 -9.43 1.28
C ALA A 303 17.70 -10.07 -0.14
N ASN A 304 18.89 -10.29 -0.72
CA ASN A 304 19.04 -10.93 -2.02
C ASN A 304 18.62 -12.41 -2.03
N ALA A 305 18.79 -13.12 -0.91
CA ALA A 305 18.24 -14.47 -0.75
C ALA A 305 16.71 -14.45 -0.72
N LEU A 306 16.12 -13.49 0.00
CA LEU A 306 14.65 -13.32 0.06
C LEU A 306 14.04 -12.97 -1.30
N GLU A 307 14.66 -12.07 -2.08
CA GLU A 307 14.23 -11.79 -3.46
C GLU A 307 14.13 -13.08 -4.29
N LYS A 308 15.14 -13.96 -4.21
CA LYS A 308 15.15 -15.25 -4.91
C LYS A 308 14.07 -16.21 -4.38
N ASP A 309 13.92 -16.31 -3.07
CA ASP A 309 12.88 -17.14 -2.43
C ASP A 309 11.46 -16.71 -2.87
N GLY A 310 11.20 -15.39 -2.93
CA GLY A 310 9.94 -14.85 -3.43
C GLY A 310 9.66 -15.26 -4.87
N VAL A 311 10.58 -14.93 -5.79
CA VAL A 311 10.43 -15.27 -7.22
C VAL A 311 10.29 -16.78 -7.46
N ALA A 312 10.97 -17.61 -6.65
CA ALA A 312 10.81 -19.06 -6.68
C ALA A 312 9.41 -19.50 -6.23
N ALA A 313 8.90 -18.97 -5.12
CA ALA A 313 7.56 -19.27 -4.62
C ALA A 313 6.46 -18.85 -5.60
N LEU A 314 6.59 -17.68 -6.24
CA LEU A 314 5.67 -17.22 -7.28
C LEU A 314 5.65 -18.18 -8.49
N LYS A 315 6.83 -18.62 -8.95
CA LYS A 315 6.94 -19.62 -10.03
C LYS A 315 6.30 -20.94 -9.64
N LEU A 316 6.56 -21.43 -8.42
CA LEU A 316 6.04 -22.69 -7.90
C LEU A 316 4.51 -22.67 -7.73
N SER A 317 3.93 -21.53 -7.32
CA SER A 317 2.48 -21.38 -7.15
C SER A 317 1.64 -21.61 -8.40
N ASN A 318 2.25 -21.49 -9.60
CA ASN A 318 1.60 -21.79 -10.87
C ASN A 318 1.37 -23.30 -11.06
N VAL A 319 2.12 -24.14 -10.33
CA VAL A 319 2.14 -25.61 -10.43
C VAL A 319 1.58 -26.26 -9.17
N GLU A 320 2.03 -25.82 -7.99
CA GLU A 320 1.60 -26.31 -6.68
C GLU A 320 1.14 -25.15 -5.81
N GLN A 321 -0.18 -24.89 -5.77
CA GLN A 321 -0.74 -23.69 -5.11
C GLN A 321 -0.45 -23.65 -3.60
N ILE A 322 -0.71 -24.75 -2.89
CA ILE A 322 -0.49 -24.83 -1.43
C ILE A 322 1.00 -24.71 -1.11
N ARG A 323 1.87 -25.38 -1.88
CA ARG A 323 3.33 -25.35 -1.67
C ARG A 323 3.91 -23.98 -1.97
N GLY A 324 3.57 -23.38 -3.12
CA GLY A 324 3.97 -22.02 -3.47
C GLY A 324 3.48 -20.99 -2.44
N LEU A 325 2.28 -21.15 -1.88
CA LEU A 325 1.81 -20.30 -0.78
C LEU A 325 2.61 -20.51 0.51
N ILE A 326 2.89 -21.76 0.91
CA ILE A 326 3.73 -22.06 2.08
C ILE A 326 5.12 -21.43 1.90
N ASP A 327 5.75 -21.58 0.73
CA ASP A 327 7.08 -21.04 0.46
C ASP A 327 7.08 -19.51 0.43
N ALA A 328 6.02 -18.88 -0.11
CA ALA A 328 5.85 -17.43 -0.05
C ALA A 328 5.59 -16.92 1.38
N MET A 329 4.85 -17.68 2.20
CA MET A 329 4.67 -17.38 3.62
C MET A 329 5.95 -17.57 4.43
N GLN A 330 6.78 -18.57 4.11
CA GLN A 330 8.09 -18.75 4.73
C GLN A 330 9.04 -17.61 4.34
N ALA A 331 9.06 -17.19 3.07
CA ALA A 331 9.80 -16.02 2.61
C ALA A 331 9.30 -14.72 3.30
N GLY A 332 7.98 -14.52 3.39
CA GLY A 332 7.37 -13.39 4.11
C GLY A 332 7.67 -13.37 5.61
N GLN A 333 7.68 -14.53 6.27
CA GLN A 333 8.05 -14.67 7.69
C GLN A 333 9.54 -14.35 7.92
N ARG A 334 10.44 -14.82 7.03
CA ARG A 334 11.87 -14.47 7.08
C ARG A 334 12.08 -12.96 6.86
N LEU A 335 11.36 -12.36 5.91
CA LEU A 335 11.38 -10.91 5.66
C LEU A 335 10.88 -10.12 6.88
N GLN A 336 9.81 -10.57 7.54
CA GLN A 336 9.30 -9.96 8.78
C GLN A 336 10.36 -9.98 9.90
N GLY A 337 11.13 -11.08 10.03
CA GLY A 337 12.25 -11.17 10.98
C GLY A 337 13.39 -10.20 10.68
N LEU A 338 13.72 -9.99 9.40
CA LEU A 338 14.72 -9.02 8.95
C LEU A 338 14.27 -7.58 9.26
N ILE A 339 13.00 -7.24 9.00
CA ILE A 339 12.45 -5.89 9.24
C ILE A 339 12.49 -5.55 10.73
N LYS A 340 12.07 -6.49 11.59
CA LYS A 340 12.05 -6.33 13.06
C LYS A 340 13.44 -6.11 13.68
N THR A 341 14.50 -6.57 13.03
CA THR A 341 15.87 -6.54 13.60
C THR A 341 16.77 -5.44 13.02
N LYS A 342 16.49 -4.92 11.82
CA LYS A 342 17.40 -4.00 11.11
C LYS A 342 16.79 -2.74 10.49
N GLY A 343 15.48 -2.49 10.63
CA GLY A 343 14.82 -1.33 10.02
C GLY A 343 14.50 -1.55 8.54
N GLN A 344 14.13 -0.49 7.79
CA GLN A 344 13.66 -0.59 6.40
C GLN A 344 14.74 -0.42 5.31
N ASP A 345 15.99 -0.13 5.67
CA ASP A 345 17.05 0.24 4.72
C ASP A 345 17.54 -0.95 3.87
N GLY A 346 17.07 -1.03 2.62
CA GLY A 346 17.56 -1.96 1.58
C GLY A 346 16.80 -3.28 1.46
N PHE A 347 15.48 -3.25 1.56
CA PHE A 347 14.64 -4.44 1.73
C PHE A 347 14.03 -5.00 0.43
N ALA A 348 13.54 -6.24 0.53
CA ALA A 348 13.04 -7.05 -0.58
C ALA A 348 11.54 -6.82 -0.87
N ALA A 349 11.19 -6.67 -2.14
CA ALA A 349 9.82 -6.51 -2.65
C ALA A 349 9.23 -7.83 -3.18
N SER A 350 10.04 -8.67 -3.83
CA SER A 350 9.58 -9.92 -4.43
C SER A 350 8.91 -10.90 -3.46
N PRO A 351 9.26 -11.01 -2.16
CA PRO A 351 8.51 -11.85 -1.22
C PRO A 351 7.09 -11.35 -0.97
N ILE A 352 6.92 -10.02 -0.83
CA ILE A 352 5.60 -9.39 -0.62
C ILE A 352 4.76 -9.58 -1.90
N PHE A 353 5.37 -9.36 -3.07
CA PHE A 353 4.76 -9.61 -4.38
C PHE A 353 4.21 -11.00 -4.48
N SER A 354 5.09 -11.95 -4.24
CA SER A 354 4.80 -13.36 -4.45
C SER A 354 3.68 -13.79 -3.51
N LEU A 355 3.77 -13.46 -2.22
CA LEU A 355 2.73 -13.78 -1.25
C LEU A 355 1.36 -13.17 -1.61
N GLN A 356 1.32 -11.88 -1.92
CA GLN A 356 0.10 -11.18 -2.28
C GLN A 356 -0.53 -11.73 -3.57
N THR A 357 0.28 -11.89 -4.62
CA THR A 357 -0.13 -12.47 -5.91
C THR A 357 -0.70 -13.88 -5.77
N ILE A 358 -0.06 -14.71 -4.94
CA ILE A 358 -0.51 -16.09 -4.72
C ILE A 358 -1.84 -16.10 -3.98
N LEU A 359 -1.96 -15.36 -2.89
CA LEU A 359 -3.20 -15.26 -2.11
C LEU A 359 -4.36 -14.73 -2.96
N ASP A 360 -4.10 -13.70 -3.77
CA ASP A 360 -5.09 -13.07 -4.64
C ASP A 360 -5.59 -14.05 -5.72
N ARG A 361 -4.73 -14.89 -6.33
CA ARG A 361 -5.17 -15.95 -7.24
C ARG A 361 -5.95 -17.06 -6.54
N VAL A 362 -5.50 -17.43 -5.35
CA VAL A 362 -5.96 -18.63 -4.65
C VAL A 362 -7.37 -18.43 -4.09
N GLU A 363 -7.73 -17.26 -3.56
CA GLU A 363 -9.11 -16.98 -3.13
C GLU A 363 -10.05 -16.59 -4.29
N ASN A 364 -9.56 -15.95 -5.36
CA ASN A 364 -10.38 -15.67 -6.56
C ASN A 364 -10.94 -16.93 -7.23
N ARG A 365 -10.32 -18.08 -7.03
CA ARG A 365 -10.80 -19.38 -7.54
C ARG A 365 -11.81 -20.07 -6.62
N SER A 366 -12.12 -19.49 -5.46
CA SER A 366 -13.17 -19.97 -4.56
C SER A 366 -14.57 -19.63 -5.09
N ARG A 367 -15.60 -19.85 -4.27
CA ARG A 367 -16.93 -19.20 -4.41
C ARG A 367 -17.30 -18.47 -3.12
N GLN A 368 -16.32 -17.83 -2.50
CA GLN A 368 -16.42 -17.12 -1.23
C GLN A 368 -15.65 -15.79 -1.30
N PRO A 369 -16.26 -14.70 -1.82
CA PRO A 369 -16.01 -13.38 -1.26
C PRO A 369 -16.67 -13.44 0.12
N PHE A 370 -15.94 -13.99 1.11
CA PHE A 370 -16.43 -14.72 2.30
C PHE A 370 -17.67 -14.11 2.96
N GLN A 371 -18.86 -14.64 2.61
CA GLN A 371 -20.02 -13.78 2.36
C GLN A 371 -20.59 -13.04 3.57
N ARG A 372 -20.48 -11.70 3.53
CA ARG A 372 -21.52 -10.74 3.97
C ARG A 372 -22.29 -10.24 2.73
N GLN A 373 -23.34 -9.43 2.93
CA GLN A 373 -23.97 -8.61 1.87
C GLN A 373 -24.35 -7.23 2.43
N ILE A 374 -24.05 -6.14 1.71
CA ILE A 374 -23.96 -4.74 2.23
C ILE A 374 -24.05 -3.72 1.08
N LEU A 375 -23.77 -2.44 1.37
CA LEU A 375 -23.68 -1.27 0.51
C LEU A 375 -23.08 -0.12 1.34
N LEU A 376 -22.91 1.05 0.75
CA LEU A 376 -22.65 2.33 1.41
C LEU A 376 -23.14 3.41 0.43
N ALA A 377 -24.34 4.00 0.53
CA ALA A 377 -24.96 4.70 -0.63
C ALA A 377 -26.03 5.79 -0.37
N HIS A 378 -26.56 6.34 -1.48
CA HIS A 378 -27.72 7.22 -1.60
C HIS A 378 -28.38 7.00 -2.97
N GLU A 379 -29.17 7.95 -3.45
CA GLU A 379 -29.11 8.37 -4.86
C GLU A 379 -28.47 9.78 -4.94
N SER A 380 -28.69 10.55 -6.00
CA SER A 380 -28.08 11.85 -6.31
C SER A 380 -26.57 11.79 -6.66
N ASN A 381 -26.14 12.25 -7.84
CA ASN A 381 -24.72 12.30 -8.28
C ASN A 381 -23.86 13.38 -7.56
N VAL A 382 -23.70 13.21 -6.24
CA VAL A 382 -22.96 14.09 -5.31
C VAL A 382 -21.59 14.53 -5.86
N LEU A 383 -21.22 15.80 -5.66
CA LEU A 383 -19.93 16.39 -6.08
C LEU A 383 -19.02 16.70 -4.87
N THR A 384 -18.86 15.77 -3.92
CA THR A 384 -18.08 16.05 -2.71
C THR A 384 -17.68 14.84 -1.88
N ALA A 385 -16.48 14.96 -1.31
CA ALA A 385 -15.88 14.06 -0.35
C ALA A 385 -14.79 14.83 0.43
N LYS A 386 -14.85 14.86 1.77
CA LYS A 386 -13.73 15.13 2.72
C LYS A 386 -14.12 14.95 4.21
N PHE A 387 -13.49 13.98 4.89
CA PHE A 387 -13.52 13.67 6.33
C PHE A 387 -12.15 13.95 7.04
N SER A 388 -12.12 13.97 8.38
CA SER A 388 -10.92 14.21 9.23
C SER A 388 -10.64 12.99 10.16
N PRO A 389 -10.44 13.02 11.51
CA PRO A 389 -10.16 11.77 12.26
C PRO A 389 -11.33 10.89 12.75
N ASN A 390 -12.46 11.43 13.25
CA ASN A 390 -13.18 10.73 14.35
C ASN A 390 -14.39 9.77 14.04
N GLY A 391 -14.68 9.28 12.82
CA GLY A 391 -16.06 9.15 12.26
C GLY A 391 -17.13 8.02 12.48
N GLN A 392 -18.43 8.35 12.71
CA GLN A 392 -19.67 7.52 12.64
C GLN A 392 -20.90 8.11 11.87
N ARG A 393 -21.48 9.27 12.24
CA ARG A 393 -22.71 9.85 11.63
C ARG A 393 -22.52 10.30 10.16
N ILE A 394 -22.63 9.36 9.23
CA ILE A 394 -22.13 9.38 7.84
C ILE A 394 -22.28 10.68 7.04
N VAL A 395 -21.18 11.42 6.85
CA VAL A 395 -21.26 12.80 6.39
C VAL A 395 -21.75 12.92 4.93
N THR A 396 -23.06 13.14 4.71
CA THR A 396 -23.65 13.34 3.36
C THR A 396 -24.91 14.24 3.39
N ALA A 397 -25.52 14.49 2.23
CA ALA A 397 -26.66 15.40 2.05
C ALA A 397 -27.39 15.23 0.69
N SER A 398 -27.41 14.01 0.10
CA SER A 398 -27.85 13.78 -1.29
C SER A 398 -29.08 14.58 -1.78
N ALA A 399 -28.94 15.09 -2.99
CA ALA A 399 -29.46 16.37 -3.44
C ALA A 399 -30.83 16.33 -4.14
N ASP A 400 -31.89 16.00 -3.39
CA ASP A 400 -33.26 16.00 -3.93
C ASP A 400 -33.99 17.35 -3.75
N LYS A 401 -34.14 17.82 -2.49
CA LYS A 401 -34.39 19.18 -1.94
C LYS A 401 -34.27 19.18 -0.40
N THR A 402 -33.90 18.06 0.22
CA THR A 402 -33.83 17.88 1.69
C THR A 402 -32.48 18.36 2.25
N ALA A 403 -31.74 17.73 3.17
CA ALA A 403 -31.21 16.36 3.13
C ALA A 403 -30.14 16.20 4.22
N ARG A 404 -29.73 15.05 4.78
CA ARG A 404 -30.17 13.63 4.96
C ARG A 404 -29.43 13.18 6.25
N VAL A 405 -29.88 12.26 7.11
CA VAL A 405 -29.16 11.96 8.38
C VAL A 405 -29.20 10.48 8.86
N TRP A 406 -28.68 10.20 10.06
CA TRP A 406 -28.19 8.88 10.54
C TRP A 406 -27.78 8.90 12.02
N ASP A 407 -27.69 7.74 12.68
CA ASP A 407 -26.90 7.53 13.91
C ASP A 407 -26.60 6.04 14.21
N ALA A 408 -25.83 5.79 15.27
CA ALA A 408 -25.67 4.51 15.95
C ALA A 408 -26.26 4.48 17.39
N ASN A 409 -26.64 5.61 17.98
CA ASN A 409 -26.69 5.79 19.43
C ASN A 409 -28.06 6.20 20.00
N THR A 410 -28.50 7.44 19.79
CA THR A 410 -29.41 8.14 20.71
C THR A 410 -30.17 9.30 20.07
N GLY A 411 -31.37 9.59 20.58
CA GLY A 411 -32.26 10.66 20.10
C GLY A 411 -33.24 10.18 19.04
N GLU A 412 -34.21 11.01 18.65
CA GLU A 412 -35.04 10.84 17.44
C GLU A 412 -35.32 12.23 16.81
N GLU A 413 -34.23 12.91 16.43
CA GLU A 413 -34.19 14.30 15.95
C GLU A 413 -35.10 14.58 14.71
N VAL A 414 -35.50 15.85 14.53
CA VAL A 414 -36.64 16.29 13.67
C VAL A 414 -36.26 16.85 12.28
N ALA A 415 -37.21 17.18 11.40
CA ALA A 415 -37.03 17.27 9.93
C ALA A 415 -37.36 18.61 9.24
N THR A 416 -36.82 19.01 8.08
CA THR A 416 -35.98 18.44 6.97
C THR A 416 -34.97 19.50 6.43
N LEU A 417 -33.61 19.35 6.17
CA LEU A 417 -32.41 20.34 6.31
C LEU A 417 -31.84 21.40 5.31
N THR A 418 -31.52 22.56 5.93
CA THR A 418 -31.43 23.95 5.46
C THR A 418 -30.34 24.31 4.47
N GLY A 419 -30.64 25.41 3.78
CA GLY A 419 -29.69 26.30 3.17
C GLY A 419 -30.36 27.40 2.34
N HIS A 420 -30.89 27.01 1.18
CA HIS A 420 -30.77 27.80 -0.06
C HIS A 420 -31.92 27.55 -1.03
N GLN A 421 -31.96 28.34 -2.11
CA GLN A 421 -32.68 27.99 -3.34
C GLN A 421 -31.69 27.91 -4.52
N GLY A 422 -30.62 27.13 -4.33
CA GLY A 422 -29.55 26.82 -5.29
C GLY A 422 -28.81 25.52 -5.01
N ASN A 423 -28.00 25.03 -5.96
CA ASN A 423 -27.16 23.84 -5.74
C ASN A 423 -25.99 24.14 -4.76
N VAL A 424 -25.30 23.09 -4.34
CA VAL A 424 -24.06 23.11 -3.54
C VAL A 424 -23.02 22.19 -4.20
N TRP A 425 -21.82 22.04 -3.63
CA TRP A 425 -20.84 20.99 -3.97
C TRP A 425 -19.90 20.69 -2.78
N ALA A 426 -18.58 20.83 -2.93
CA ALA A 426 -17.57 20.40 -1.95
C ALA A 426 -17.87 20.76 -0.48
N ALA A 427 -18.27 19.79 0.34
CA ALA A 427 -18.16 19.85 1.80
C ALA A 427 -16.85 19.25 2.31
N GLU A 428 -16.53 19.50 3.58
CA GLU A 428 -15.17 19.37 4.13
C GLU A 428 -15.19 19.19 5.65
N PHE A 429 -14.29 18.37 6.20
CA PHE A 429 -13.99 18.37 7.64
C PHE A 429 -12.63 19.02 7.95
N SER A 430 -12.62 19.76 9.04
CA SER A 430 -11.44 20.37 9.67
C SER A 430 -10.90 19.50 10.84
N PRO A 431 -9.79 19.87 11.50
CA PRO A 431 -9.33 19.22 12.74
C PRO A 431 -10.14 19.59 14.00
N ASN A 432 -11.31 20.23 13.89
CA ASN A 432 -12.23 20.49 15.00
C ASN A 432 -13.71 20.51 14.56
N GLY A 433 -14.63 20.48 15.54
CA GLY A 433 -15.98 19.93 15.38
C GLY A 433 -17.08 20.83 14.79
N GLN A 434 -17.14 22.11 15.15
CA GLN A 434 -18.33 22.96 14.97
C GLN A 434 -18.00 24.41 14.53
N ARG A 435 -17.46 24.56 13.31
CA ARG A 435 -17.72 25.72 12.43
C ARG A 435 -17.94 25.18 11.02
N ILE A 436 -18.67 25.87 10.16
CA ILE A 436 -19.03 25.37 8.81
C ILE A 436 -19.10 26.57 7.83
N VAL A 437 -19.15 26.31 6.54
CA VAL A 437 -19.61 27.24 5.51
C VAL A 437 -20.59 26.53 4.58
N THR A 438 -21.45 27.33 3.96
CA THR A 438 -22.16 27.01 2.73
C THR A 438 -21.52 27.78 1.59
N ALA A 439 -21.88 27.46 0.36
CA ALA A 439 -22.09 28.47 -0.66
C ALA A 439 -23.01 27.95 -1.76
N SER A 440 -23.92 28.76 -2.29
CA SER A 440 -24.99 28.20 -3.12
C SER A 440 -25.54 29.17 -4.15
N ASP A 441 -26.82 29.06 -4.48
CA ASP A 441 -27.56 29.91 -5.39
C ASP A 441 -28.95 30.28 -4.80
N ASP A 442 -29.82 30.87 -5.62
CA ASP A 442 -30.56 32.10 -5.29
C ASP A 442 -29.67 33.35 -5.22
N LYS A 443 -28.42 33.19 -5.69
CA LYS A 443 -27.33 34.17 -5.73
C LYS A 443 -27.02 34.77 -4.36
N THR A 444 -25.88 34.40 -3.76
CA THR A 444 -25.81 34.24 -2.30
C THR A 444 -24.66 34.97 -1.60
N ALA A 445 -24.92 35.44 -0.38
CA ALA A 445 -23.93 35.87 0.62
C ALA A 445 -24.43 35.48 2.03
N GLN A 446 -24.65 34.19 2.26
CA GLN A 446 -25.26 33.62 3.47
C GLN A 446 -24.21 33.17 4.52
N VAL A 447 -24.57 32.99 5.81
CA VAL A 447 -23.62 33.30 6.92
C VAL A 447 -23.74 32.36 8.17
N TRP A 448 -23.39 31.07 8.06
CA TRP A 448 -23.81 29.96 8.97
C TRP A 448 -23.37 29.92 10.45
N ASP A 449 -24.11 29.10 11.24
CA ASP A 449 -23.70 28.45 12.51
C ASP A 449 -23.22 26.99 12.27
N ALA A 450 -22.81 26.23 13.30
CA ALA A 450 -22.37 24.84 13.17
C ALA A 450 -22.99 23.76 14.09
N ASN A 451 -23.94 24.08 14.98
CA ASN A 451 -24.63 23.10 15.85
C ASN A 451 -25.68 22.12 15.23
N THR A 452 -26.72 22.53 14.48
CA THR A 452 -27.90 21.69 14.07
C THR A 452 -28.48 21.91 12.64
N GLY A 453 -28.22 23.03 11.92
CA GLY A 453 -28.65 23.28 10.51
C GLY A 453 -27.99 24.43 9.68
N ASP A 454 -28.26 25.74 9.65
CA ASP A 454 -29.34 26.63 10.14
C ASP A 454 -28.86 28.15 10.28
N GLU A 455 -29.76 29.17 10.18
CA GLU A 455 -29.54 30.68 10.17
C GLU A 455 -29.96 31.63 11.40
N VAL A 456 -29.54 32.90 11.60
CA VAL A 456 -30.10 33.97 12.53
C VAL A 456 -29.36 35.32 12.50
N ALA A 457 -28.02 35.34 12.63
CA ALA A 457 -27.18 36.55 12.55
C ALA A 457 -26.34 36.70 11.25
N THR A 458 -26.23 37.93 10.72
CA THR A 458 -25.90 38.26 9.31
C THR A 458 -24.44 38.69 9.05
N LEU A 459 -24.09 38.85 7.75
CA LEU A 459 -22.96 39.62 7.18
C LEU A 459 -23.41 40.21 5.81
N ILE A 460 -22.69 41.17 5.24
CA ILE A 460 -23.15 42.02 4.12
C ILE A 460 -21.96 42.42 3.21
N GLY A 461 -22.17 42.64 1.90
CA GLY A 461 -21.46 43.74 1.20
C GLY A 461 -20.91 43.59 -0.24
N HIS A 462 -21.08 42.47 -0.94
CA HIS A 462 -20.68 42.30 -2.37
C HIS A 462 -21.44 41.14 -3.06
N GLN A 463 -21.45 41.06 -4.40
CA GLN A 463 -22.06 39.95 -5.19
C GLN A 463 -21.30 38.61 -5.04
N GLY A 464 -21.21 38.09 -3.82
CA GLY A 464 -20.63 36.78 -3.56
C GLY A 464 -19.13 36.80 -3.91
N SER A 465 -18.59 35.91 -4.75
CA SER A 465 -19.22 34.75 -5.43
C SER A 465 -18.48 33.45 -5.03
N VAL A 466 -18.19 33.38 -3.74
CA VAL A 466 -17.33 32.49 -2.97
C VAL A 466 -17.79 31.05 -3.03
N SER A 467 -16.98 30.11 -3.53
CA SER A 467 -17.46 28.73 -3.78
C SER A 467 -16.54 27.59 -3.36
N THR A 468 -15.64 27.83 -2.38
CA THR A 468 -15.20 26.92 -1.30
C THR A 468 -14.68 27.81 -0.15
N ALA A 469 -14.85 27.49 1.14
CA ALA A 469 -14.49 28.44 2.22
C ALA A 469 -14.22 27.80 3.60
N LYS A 470 -13.37 28.40 4.44
CA LYS A 470 -13.42 28.31 5.92
C LYS A 470 -13.13 29.69 6.54
N PHE A 471 -11.93 29.94 7.10
CA PHE A 471 -11.48 31.15 7.84
C PHE A 471 -9.92 31.44 7.61
N SER A 472 -8.99 32.06 8.42
CA SER A 472 -7.51 32.44 8.16
C SER A 472 -6.10 32.36 9.00
N PRO A 473 -5.51 31.59 10.04
CA PRO A 473 -5.69 30.32 10.86
C PRO A 473 -6.46 30.12 12.23
N ASP A 474 -6.72 31.07 13.15
CA ASP A 474 -7.48 30.86 14.42
C ASP A 474 -9.01 31.17 14.45
N GLY A 475 -9.47 32.42 14.61
CA GLY A 475 -10.85 32.73 15.06
C GLY A 475 -11.86 33.44 14.15
N GLN A 476 -11.47 34.30 13.19
CA GLN A 476 -12.40 35.30 12.61
C GLN A 476 -12.21 35.77 11.14
N HIS A 477 -11.23 35.29 10.37
CA HIS A 477 -11.06 35.70 8.96
C HIS A 477 -12.22 35.23 8.11
N ILE A 478 -12.79 36.11 7.32
CA ILE A 478 -13.41 35.69 6.07
C ILE A 478 -12.44 36.17 4.97
N LEU A 479 -12.06 35.30 4.01
CA LEU A 479 -10.93 35.47 3.07
C LEU A 479 -11.26 34.85 1.70
N THR A 480 -12.42 35.25 1.18
CA THR A 480 -13.26 34.40 0.32
C THR A 480 -13.03 34.58 -1.18
N ARG A 481 -11.89 34.13 -1.72
CA ARG A 481 -11.46 34.52 -3.07
C ARG A 481 -12.47 34.16 -4.18
N SER A 482 -13.39 35.09 -4.49
CA SER A 482 -14.24 35.13 -5.69
C SER A 482 -15.05 36.44 -5.82
N ALA A 483 -15.06 37.21 -6.92
CA ALA A 483 -14.61 36.93 -8.28
C ALA A 483 -13.81 38.03 -9.02
N ALA A 484 -14.48 39.05 -9.58
CA ALA A 484 -13.88 40.10 -10.42
C ALA A 484 -14.83 41.30 -10.65
N ASP A 485 -14.33 42.54 -10.63
CA ASP A 485 -15.08 43.77 -10.98
C ASP A 485 -14.21 45.03 -11.21
N ASN A 486 -12.95 45.07 -10.78
CA ASN A 486 -12.10 46.27 -10.70
C ASN A 486 -12.63 47.38 -9.75
N THR A 487 -13.25 47.00 -8.64
CA THR A 487 -13.21 47.76 -7.38
C THR A 487 -12.53 46.93 -6.28
N ALA A 488 -12.67 47.27 -5.00
CA ALA A 488 -11.94 46.59 -3.94
C ALA A 488 -12.71 46.50 -2.60
N ARG A 489 -12.98 45.28 -2.11
CA ARG A 489 -13.52 44.89 -0.78
C ARG A 489 -13.59 43.36 -0.63
N VAL A 490 -13.13 42.68 0.42
CA VAL A 490 -12.43 43.05 1.66
C VAL A 490 -13.21 43.94 2.62
N TRP A 491 -14.41 43.49 2.98
CA TRP A 491 -14.91 43.75 4.34
C TRP A 491 -14.26 42.74 5.33
N ASP A 492 -14.82 42.57 6.52
CA ASP A 492 -14.37 41.57 7.52
C ASP A 492 -15.55 40.84 8.19
N ALA A 493 -15.30 40.06 9.24
CA ALA A 493 -16.34 39.35 9.99
C ALA A 493 -16.95 40.14 11.15
N ASN A 494 -16.36 41.27 11.60
CA ASN A 494 -16.65 41.89 12.90
C ASN A 494 -16.69 43.43 12.91
N THR A 495 -15.74 44.14 12.26
CA THR A 495 -15.64 45.61 12.36
C THR A 495 -14.83 46.31 11.26
N GLY A 496 -13.80 45.71 10.66
CA GLY A 496 -12.93 46.35 9.68
C GLY A 496 -11.55 45.68 9.51
N ASP A 497 -10.46 46.37 9.17
CA ASP A 497 -10.27 47.84 9.17
C ASP A 497 -9.68 48.40 7.88
N GLU A 498 -8.55 47.89 7.39
CA GLU A 498 -7.95 48.32 6.11
C GLU A 498 -7.15 47.20 5.42
N VAL A 499 -7.07 47.22 4.07
CA VAL A 499 -5.93 46.65 3.34
C VAL A 499 -5.50 47.52 2.14
N ALA A 500 -6.18 47.48 0.98
CA ALA A 500 -5.59 47.96 -0.28
C ALA A 500 -6.53 48.26 -1.48
N THR A 501 -6.06 49.10 -2.42
CA THR A 501 -6.70 49.33 -3.74
C THR A 501 -5.69 49.72 -4.83
N LEU A 502 -5.85 49.12 -6.01
CA LEU A 502 -5.58 49.54 -7.40
C LEU A 502 -6.45 48.62 -8.30
N THR A 503 -6.16 48.50 -9.60
CA THR A 503 -6.89 47.68 -10.59
C THR A 503 -5.91 47.00 -11.57
N GLY A 504 -6.16 45.74 -11.97
CA GLY A 504 -5.37 45.05 -13.02
C GLY A 504 -5.21 43.54 -12.84
N HIS A 505 -5.74 42.75 -13.78
CA HIS A 505 -5.68 41.28 -13.82
C HIS A 505 -5.87 40.80 -15.27
N GLN A 506 -5.30 39.64 -15.63
CA GLN A 506 -5.60 38.93 -16.88
C GLN A 506 -6.43 37.66 -16.61
N GLY A 507 -6.53 37.27 -15.32
CA GLY A 507 -7.49 36.33 -14.80
C GLY A 507 -7.21 35.71 -13.41
N SER A 508 -7.16 34.38 -13.34
CA SER A 508 -7.78 33.66 -12.22
C SER A 508 -6.84 33.16 -11.11
N VAL A 509 -7.42 32.67 -10.00
CA VAL A 509 -6.84 32.87 -8.65
C VAL A 509 -6.69 31.58 -7.82
N GLY A 510 -6.57 30.39 -8.44
CA GLY A 510 -6.14 29.16 -7.75
C GLY A 510 -7.08 28.54 -6.70
N ALA A 511 -6.61 27.49 -6.00
CA ALA A 511 -7.37 26.72 -5.01
C ALA A 511 -6.54 26.57 -3.70
N ALA A 512 -7.02 25.91 -2.65
CA ALA A 512 -6.27 25.84 -1.39
C ALA A 512 -6.53 24.61 -0.51
N GLU A 513 -5.52 24.28 0.29
CA GLU A 513 -5.48 23.50 1.54
C GLU A 513 -4.49 24.28 2.39
N PHE A 514 -4.77 24.49 3.67
CA PHE A 514 -3.81 25.03 4.60
C PHE A 514 -3.82 24.20 5.92
N SER A 515 -2.89 23.25 6.04
CA SER A 515 -1.93 22.95 7.14
C SER A 515 -2.33 22.94 8.66
N PRO A 516 -1.37 22.94 9.64
CA PRO A 516 -0.87 24.14 10.35
C PRO A 516 0.66 24.33 10.47
N ASP A 517 1.16 25.56 10.25
CA ASP A 517 2.37 26.12 10.91
C ASP A 517 2.46 27.67 11.02
N GLY A 518 1.62 28.49 10.36
CA GLY A 518 1.93 29.93 10.19
C GLY A 518 0.79 30.83 9.63
N GLN A 519 1.07 31.57 8.54
CA GLN A 519 0.07 32.25 7.67
C GLN A 519 0.68 32.90 6.40
N ARG A 520 -0.08 32.93 5.28
CA ARG A 520 0.21 33.38 3.88
C ARG A 520 -1.13 33.64 3.14
N ILE A 521 -1.18 34.39 2.03
CA ILE A 521 -2.37 34.66 1.17
C ILE A 521 -1.89 34.94 -0.26
N VAL A 522 -2.57 34.43 -1.32
CA VAL A 522 -2.02 34.43 -2.69
C VAL A 522 -3.04 34.72 -3.80
N THR A 523 -2.55 35.17 -4.96
CA THR A 523 -3.21 34.98 -6.27
C THR A 523 -2.39 34.08 -7.19
N ALA A 524 -3.06 33.48 -8.18
CA ALA A 524 -2.46 32.62 -9.20
C ALA A 524 -2.26 33.42 -10.53
N SER A 525 -1.83 32.90 -11.69
CA SER A 525 -1.94 31.54 -12.28
C SER A 525 -1.37 31.29 -13.70
N ALA A 526 -1.17 32.28 -14.59
CA ALA A 526 -1.09 32.15 -16.07
C ALA A 526 -1.03 33.48 -16.91
N ASP A 527 0.07 34.05 -17.44
CA ASP A 527 0.01 35.21 -18.40
C ASP A 527 1.25 35.49 -19.32
N LYS A 528 2.12 34.52 -19.59
CA LYS A 528 3.41 34.72 -20.31
C LYS A 528 4.41 35.65 -19.61
N THR A 529 4.04 36.25 -18.47
CA THR A 529 4.91 37.04 -17.57
C THR A 529 4.77 36.52 -16.13
N ALA A 530 5.44 37.14 -15.16
CA ALA A 530 5.10 36.94 -13.76
C ALA A 530 5.44 38.18 -12.94
N ARG A 531 4.79 38.32 -11.77
CA ARG A 531 5.06 39.17 -10.59
C ARG A 531 4.24 38.58 -9.42
N VAL A 532 4.34 39.06 -8.18
CA VAL A 532 3.66 38.57 -6.93
C VAL A 532 3.45 39.76 -5.97
N TRP A 533 2.69 39.62 -4.88
CA TRP A 533 3.10 40.22 -3.60
C TRP A 533 3.19 39.11 -2.52
N ASP A 534 4.26 38.93 -1.76
CA ASP A 534 4.28 37.90 -0.69
C ASP A 534 3.55 38.46 0.54
N ALA A 535 2.43 37.86 0.95
CA ALA A 535 1.33 38.63 1.52
C ALA A 535 0.45 37.88 2.52
N LYS A 536 0.15 38.51 3.67
CA LYS A 536 -1.21 38.51 4.25
C LYS A 536 -1.90 39.86 3.93
N THR A 537 -1.39 40.52 2.89
CA THR A 537 -0.95 41.93 2.83
C THR A 537 -0.32 42.23 1.43
N GLY A 538 0.98 42.70 1.34
CA GLY A 538 1.98 42.44 0.24
C GLY A 538 2.90 43.59 -0.31
N GLN A 539 4.26 43.46 -0.33
CA GLN A 539 5.23 44.05 -1.34
C GLN A 539 6.79 43.74 -1.25
N GLN A 540 7.46 43.38 -2.38
CA GLN A 540 8.92 43.28 -2.78
C GLN A 540 9.88 42.06 -2.47
N ILE A 541 10.08 41.10 -3.43
CA ILE A 541 11.18 40.07 -3.68
C ILE A 541 11.06 39.50 -5.15
N VAL A 542 11.66 38.36 -5.60
CA VAL A 542 11.69 37.92 -7.05
C VAL A 542 11.80 36.37 -7.35
N THR A 543 11.45 35.94 -8.60
CA THR A 543 11.63 34.62 -9.30
C THR A 543 10.50 33.54 -9.25
N LEU A 544 9.87 33.17 -10.39
CA LEU A 544 8.93 32.01 -10.58
C LEU A 544 8.59 31.68 -12.09
N THR A 545 8.32 30.41 -12.50
CA THR A 545 7.53 30.00 -13.74
C THR A 545 7.46 28.49 -13.99
N GLY A 546 6.44 27.91 -14.61
CA GLY A 546 5.58 28.39 -15.70
C GLY A 546 5.85 27.52 -16.94
N HIS A 547 4.81 27.00 -17.60
CA HIS A 547 4.92 25.98 -18.65
C HIS A 547 3.98 26.22 -19.84
N GLN A 548 3.11 25.29 -20.24
CA GLN A 548 2.43 25.31 -21.56
C GLN A 548 0.88 25.29 -21.49
N GLY A 549 0.30 25.20 -20.29
CA GLY A 549 -1.13 25.07 -19.99
C GLY A 549 -1.84 26.22 -19.27
N THR A 550 -2.33 26.09 -18.01
CA THR A 550 -1.54 26.10 -16.75
C THR A 550 -2.19 25.43 -15.52
N VAL A 551 -1.40 25.42 -14.44
CA VAL A 551 -1.40 24.89 -13.06
C VAL A 551 -2.63 24.33 -12.29
N MET A 552 -3.82 24.20 -12.86
CA MET A 552 -5.11 23.86 -12.18
C MET A 552 -5.05 23.13 -10.82
N ALA A 553 -5.25 23.93 -9.77
CA ALA A 553 -5.34 23.61 -8.34
C ALA A 553 -4.09 22.98 -7.71
N ALA A 554 -3.67 23.57 -6.59
CA ALA A 554 -2.76 22.99 -5.61
C ALA A 554 -3.16 23.46 -4.20
N LYS A 555 -2.39 23.04 -3.19
CA LYS A 555 -2.85 22.89 -1.79
C LYS A 555 -1.61 22.77 -0.86
N PHE A 556 -1.68 23.03 0.45
CA PHE A 556 -0.57 22.87 1.41
C PHE A 556 -1.05 22.19 2.74
N SER A 557 -0.24 21.31 3.37
CA SER A 557 -0.60 20.47 4.52
C SER A 557 0.51 20.35 5.61
N PRO A 558 0.21 20.18 6.91
CA PRO A 558 0.96 20.66 8.10
C PRO A 558 2.26 21.53 8.01
N ASN A 559 3.51 21.06 7.86
CA ASN A 559 4.73 21.85 8.26
C ASN A 559 5.79 22.28 7.17
N GLY A 560 5.39 23.06 6.15
CA GLY A 560 6.18 24.19 5.65
C GLY A 560 6.42 24.41 4.13
N GLN A 561 6.77 23.38 3.34
CA GLN A 561 8.02 23.48 2.55
C GLN A 561 8.03 23.54 0.97
N HIS A 562 7.41 22.66 0.16
CA HIS A 562 7.59 22.64 -1.33
C HIS A 562 6.38 22.14 -2.21
N ILE A 563 6.28 22.55 -3.50
CA ILE A 563 5.10 22.36 -4.41
C ILE A 563 5.19 21.20 -5.42
N LEU A 564 4.02 20.67 -5.82
CA LEU A 564 3.63 20.46 -7.23
C LEU A 564 2.17 20.88 -7.48
N THR A 565 1.87 21.22 -8.72
CA THR A 565 0.54 21.59 -9.25
C THR A 565 0.08 20.56 -10.29
N THR A 566 -1.07 20.78 -10.94
CA THR A 566 -1.23 20.25 -12.31
C THR A 566 -0.59 21.22 -13.31
N SER A 567 -1.01 21.16 -14.58
CA SER A 567 -1.25 22.31 -15.43
C SER A 567 -2.11 21.86 -16.62
N ASP A 568 -2.85 22.78 -17.29
CA ASP A 568 -3.69 22.62 -18.51
C ASP A 568 -2.89 22.24 -19.76
N ASP A 569 -2.09 21.20 -19.56
CA ASP A 569 -0.71 21.14 -19.99
C ASP A 569 -0.27 19.64 -20.08
N ASN A 570 -1.12 18.65 -19.92
CA ASN A 570 -0.72 17.24 -19.79
C ASN A 570 0.13 17.06 -18.50
N THR A 571 1.44 17.37 -18.56
CA THR A 571 2.45 17.19 -17.49
C THR A 571 2.67 18.20 -16.16
N ALA A 572 3.03 17.08 -15.37
CA ALA A 572 3.02 16.70 -13.95
C ALA A 572 4.44 16.78 -13.32
N ARG A 573 4.82 17.98 -12.83
CA ARG A 573 6.18 18.39 -12.46
C ARG A 573 6.25 19.22 -11.17
N VAL A 574 7.45 19.29 -10.62
CA VAL A 574 7.85 20.11 -9.48
C VAL A 574 8.86 21.14 -9.95
N TRP A 575 8.67 22.40 -9.57
CA TRP A 575 9.73 23.21 -8.94
C TRP A 575 9.18 23.58 -7.52
N ASP A 576 10.04 23.76 -6.50
CA ASP A 576 9.73 23.76 -5.04
C ASP A 576 8.88 24.97 -4.43
N ALA A 577 8.76 25.15 -3.09
CA ALA A 577 8.00 26.24 -2.42
C ALA A 577 8.67 27.00 -1.24
N LYS A 578 9.92 26.72 -0.86
CA LYS A 578 10.72 27.75 -0.16
C LYS A 578 11.17 28.79 -1.18
N THR A 579 11.31 28.34 -2.43
CA THR A 579 12.12 28.99 -3.46
C THR A 579 11.59 28.75 -4.87
N GLY A 580 11.09 27.54 -5.14
CA GLY A 580 10.59 27.09 -6.43
C GLY A 580 11.60 26.72 -7.50
N GLN A 581 12.64 25.89 -7.24
CA GLN A 581 13.81 25.63 -8.12
C GLN A 581 14.51 24.20 -8.06
N GLN A 582 14.61 23.47 -9.21
CA GLN A 582 15.86 22.87 -9.82
C GLN A 582 16.37 21.36 -9.83
N ILE A 583 15.68 20.26 -9.47
CA ILE A 583 16.17 18.85 -9.74
C ILE A 583 15.17 17.77 -10.29
N ALA A 584 14.70 16.76 -9.51
CA ALA A 584 14.40 15.40 -10.04
C ALA A 584 12.91 14.98 -10.27
N THR A 585 12.65 13.89 -11.04
CA THR A 585 11.52 13.74 -12.00
C THR A 585 11.05 12.31 -12.35
N LEU A 586 9.80 12.16 -12.83
CA LEU A 586 9.26 11.01 -13.62
C LEU A 586 8.34 11.49 -14.78
N THR A 587 8.02 10.66 -15.82
CA THR A 587 7.18 11.04 -17.00
C THR A 587 6.35 9.94 -17.73
N GLY A 588 5.11 10.25 -18.21
CA GLY A 588 4.46 9.77 -19.48
C GLY A 588 3.35 8.67 -19.50
N HIS A 589 2.04 8.98 -19.60
CA HIS A 589 0.91 7.98 -19.64
C HIS A 589 -0.23 8.32 -20.69
N GLN A 590 -1.45 7.68 -20.67
CA GLN A 590 -2.42 7.63 -21.83
C GLN A 590 -3.73 8.50 -21.89
N GLY A 591 -4.66 8.55 -20.90
CA GLY A 591 -5.96 9.30 -20.99
C GLY A 591 -6.42 10.30 -19.88
N PHE A 592 -7.29 11.25 -20.27
CA PHE A 592 -7.80 12.49 -19.59
C PHE A 592 -8.31 12.36 -18.13
N VAL A 593 -8.22 13.41 -17.28
CA VAL A 593 -8.09 13.28 -15.79
C VAL A 593 -9.11 14.03 -14.87
N MET A 594 -9.21 13.66 -13.56
CA MET A 594 -10.30 14.01 -12.61
C MET A 594 -9.96 14.64 -11.22
N THR A 595 -9.30 13.99 -10.23
CA THR A 595 -9.00 14.63 -8.89
C THR A 595 -7.83 14.01 -8.09
N THR A 596 -7.31 14.68 -7.03
CA THR A 596 -6.36 14.16 -6.00
C THR A 596 -6.40 14.90 -4.64
N LYS A 597 -5.96 14.25 -3.54
CA LYS A 597 -5.81 14.81 -2.16
C LYS A 597 -4.70 14.13 -1.31
N PHE A 598 -4.52 14.50 -0.02
CA PHE A 598 -3.42 14.08 0.90
C PHE A 598 -3.72 14.06 2.43
N SER A 599 -2.69 13.87 3.27
CA SER A 599 -2.71 13.27 4.64
C SER A 599 -2.55 14.23 5.84
N PRO A 600 -2.26 13.66 7.05
CA PRO A 600 -1.36 14.17 8.10
C PRO A 600 0.15 13.72 8.12
N ASP A 601 0.69 12.84 7.24
CA ASP A 601 2.11 12.39 7.23
C ASP A 601 3.09 12.92 6.14
N GLY A 602 3.24 12.21 5.01
CA GLY A 602 4.54 11.98 4.37
C GLY A 602 4.51 11.17 3.06
N GLN A 603 4.53 9.83 3.13
CA GLN A 603 5.07 8.95 2.05
C GLN A 603 4.21 7.71 1.64
N ARG A 604 3.22 7.92 0.75
CA ARG A 604 2.34 6.98 0.01
C ARG A 604 1.86 7.72 -1.27
N ILE A 605 0.83 7.22 -1.96
CA ILE A 605 -0.09 7.95 -2.87
C ILE A 605 -1.30 7.03 -3.21
N LEU A 606 -2.28 7.55 -3.93
CA LEU A 606 -3.44 6.85 -4.46
C LEU A 606 -3.80 7.49 -5.83
N SER A 607 -4.58 6.84 -6.71
CA SER A 607 -4.99 7.47 -7.98
C SER A 607 -6.38 7.11 -8.53
N PRO A 608 -6.85 5.86 -8.39
CA PRO A 608 -7.68 5.22 -9.43
C PRO A 608 -7.30 5.46 -10.93
N SER A 609 -7.77 4.60 -11.83
CA SER A 609 -7.71 4.79 -13.29
C SER A 609 -8.86 4.08 -14.00
N TRP A 610 -9.36 4.66 -15.10
CA TRP A 610 -10.14 3.96 -16.12
C TRP A 610 -9.27 2.93 -16.88
N GLY A 611 -8.35 2.23 -16.20
CA GLY A 611 -7.20 1.73 -16.91
C GLY A 611 -6.25 0.73 -16.27
N ASN A 612 -6.13 -0.39 -16.97
CA ASN A 612 -5.15 -1.48 -16.97
C ASN A 612 -3.83 -1.29 -16.22
N THR A 613 -3.22 -0.09 -16.18
CA THR A 613 -1.87 0.14 -15.60
C THR A 613 -1.74 1.31 -14.62
N ALA A 614 -2.90 1.83 -14.19
CA ALA A 614 -3.27 2.89 -13.24
C ALA A 614 -2.28 3.80 -12.45
N ARG A 615 -1.04 3.44 -12.14
CA ARG A 615 0.00 4.31 -11.52
C ARG A 615 -0.30 4.98 -10.17
N VAL A 616 0.47 4.57 -9.17
CA VAL A 616 0.59 5.11 -7.80
C VAL A 616 2.08 5.22 -7.45
N TRP A 617 2.40 5.96 -6.38
CA TRP A 617 3.75 6.48 -6.10
C TRP A 617 4.03 6.68 -4.58
N ASP A 618 5.11 7.39 -4.25
CA ASP A 618 5.37 8.07 -2.96
C ASP A 618 5.63 9.57 -3.21
N ALA A 619 4.99 10.43 -2.43
CA ALA A 619 5.19 11.87 -2.43
C ALA A 619 6.67 12.30 -2.49
N LYS A 620 7.56 11.53 -1.86
CA LYS A 620 8.98 11.80 -1.77
C LYS A 620 9.80 11.35 -2.99
N THR A 621 9.70 10.11 -3.49
CA THR A 621 10.41 9.65 -4.72
C THR A 621 9.62 8.79 -5.73
N GLY A 622 8.90 7.73 -5.32
CA GLY A 622 8.08 6.87 -6.21
C GLY A 622 8.80 5.80 -7.05
N GLN A 623 8.32 4.56 -6.99
CA GLN A 623 8.82 3.38 -7.72
C GLN A 623 7.66 2.45 -8.20
N GLN A 624 7.77 1.10 -8.16
CA GLN A 624 6.77 0.16 -8.75
C GLN A 624 6.32 -0.97 -7.80
N ILE A 625 5.01 -1.28 -7.81
CA ILE A 625 4.23 -2.26 -7.00
C ILE A 625 2.91 -2.66 -7.71
N ALA A 626 2.22 -3.63 -7.12
CA ALA A 626 0.88 -4.22 -7.34
C ALA A 626 0.29 -4.38 -8.76
N THR A 627 -0.51 -5.43 -8.94
CA THR A 627 -1.35 -5.65 -10.13
C THR A 627 -2.62 -6.40 -9.75
N LEU A 628 -3.76 -6.04 -10.32
CA LEU A 628 -5.05 -6.64 -9.94
C LEU A 628 -5.85 -6.97 -11.22
N THR A 629 -5.61 -8.17 -11.73
CA THR A 629 -5.97 -8.73 -13.04
C THR A 629 -7.47 -8.93 -13.31
N GLY A 630 -8.28 -7.87 -13.14
CA GLY A 630 -9.67 -7.87 -13.60
C GLY A 630 -10.50 -6.64 -13.23
N HIS A 631 -10.32 -5.53 -13.93
CA HIS A 631 -11.41 -4.59 -14.20
C HIS A 631 -11.54 -4.44 -15.72
N GLN A 632 -12.75 -4.29 -16.28
CA GLN A 632 -12.92 -4.00 -17.71
C GLN A 632 -13.04 -2.50 -18.04
N ASP A 633 -13.45 -1.65 -17.09
CA ASP A 633 -13.96 -0.30 -17.39
C ASP A 633 -13.80 0.72 -16.23
N THR A 634 -13.44 1.97 -16.58
CA THR A 634 -13.71 3.31 -15.99
C THR A 634 -13.57 3.58 -14.46
N VAL A 635 -13.40 4.85 -14.05
CA VAL A 635 -13.15 5.33 -12.65
C VAL A 635 -13.63 6.80 -12.43
N MET A 636 -13.88 7.24 -11.19
CA MET A 636 -13.94 8.68 -10.82
C MET A 636 -13.37 8.99 -9.42
N ALA A 637 -13.91 9.97 -8.66
CA ALA A 637 -13.28 10.57 -7.48
C ALA A 637 -13.73 9.99 -6.12
N ALA A 638 -13.05 10.33 -5.01
CA ALA A 638 -13.33 9.86 -3.63
C ALA A 638 -12.27 10.26 -2.54
N GLU A 639 -12.02 9.42 -1.50
CA GLU A 639 -11.92 9.89 -0.08
C GLU A 639 -11.03 9.04 0.91
N PHE A 640 -10.00 9.58 1.61
CA PHE A 640 -9.04 8.81 2.50
C PHE A 640 -8.54 9.66 3.73
N SER A 641 -7.86 9.12 4.76
CA SER A 641 -7.82 9.74 6.12
C SER A 641 -6.65 9.38 7.09
N PRO A 642 -6.59 10.01 8.30
CA PRO A 642 -5.58 9.79 9.34
C PRO A 642 -5.35 8.41 10.02
N ASP A 643 -5.43 7.25 9.34
CA ASP A 643 -4.85 5.99 9.87
C ASP A 643 -4.46 4.92 8.80
N GLY A 644 -4.65 3.63 9.10
CA GLY A 644 -4.52 2.49 8.20
C GLY A 644 -5.73 1.55 8.19
N GLN A 645 -6.97 2.05 8.10
CA GLN A 645 -8.15 1.21 7.75
C GLN A 645 -8.16 0.90 6.22
N ARG A 646 -9.31 0.83 5.53
CA ARG A 646 -9.49 -0.14 4.42
C ARG A 646 -10.15 0.42 3.15
N ILE A 647 -9.67 0.00 1.96
CA ILE A 647 -10.29 0.27 0.63
C ILE A 647 -10.92 -1.00 0.05
N VAL A 648 -11.63 -0.84 -1.07
CA VAL A 648 -12.56 -1.76 -1.74
C VAL A 648 -12.54 -1.46 -3.26
N THR A 649 -13.09 -2.31 -4.14
CA THR A 649 -13.45 -1.90 -5.52
C THR A 649 -14.93 -2.08 -5.87
N ALA A 650 -15.36 -1.44 -6.96
CA ALA A 650 -16.76 -1.15 -7.29
C ALA A 650 -17.10 -1.54 -8.74
N SER A 651 -18.38 -1.62 -9.13
CA SER A 651 -18.80 -1.87 -10.53
C SER A 651 -20.28 -1.65 -10.87
N ALA A 652 -20.52 -1.50 -12.18
CA ALA A 652 -21.85 -1.53 -12.79
C ALA A 652 -22.49 -2.94 -12.79
N ASP A 653 -21.71 -4.00 -12.56
CA ASP A 653 -22.21 -5.40 -12.51
C ASP A 653 -23.12 -5.73 -11.31
N LYS A 654 -23.33 -4.77 -10.40
CA LYS A 654 -24.09 -4.89 -9.14
C LYS A 654 -23.62 -6.04 -8.22
N THR A 655 -22.40 -6.52 -8.40
CA THR A 655 -21.55 -7.07 -7.33
C THR A 655 -20.45 -6.05 -7.01
N ALA A 656 -19.58 -6.34 -6.04
CA ALA A 656 -18.37 -5.56 -5.78
C ALA A 656 -17.16 -6.50 -5.58
N ARG A 657 -15.92 -6.03 -5.76
CA ARG A 657 -14.63 -6.72 -5.49
C ARG A 657 -13.84 -5.97 -4.40
N VAL A 658 -12.61 -6.39 -4.14
CA VAL A 658 -11.68 -5.66 -3.26
C VAL A 658 -10.32 -5.50 -3.90
N TRP A 659 -9.95 -4.27 -4.26
CA TRP A 659 -8.60 -3.78 -3.99
C TRP A 659 -8.67 -3.09 -2.61
N ASN A 660 -7.61 -3.06 -1.80
CA ASN A 660 -7.59 -2.42 -0.46
C ASN A 660 -6.25 -1.67 -0.24
N ALA A 661 -6.03 -1.01 0.91
CA ALA A 661 -5.05 0.09 1.04
C ALA A 661 -3.56 -0.24 0.75
N ASN A 662 -3.22 -1.51 0.57
CA ASN A 662 -1.97 -1.94 -0.08
C ASN A 662 -2.17 -3.17 -1.00
N VAL A 663 -3.29 -3.90 -0.88
CA VAL A 663 -3.48 -5.23 -1.50
C VAL A 663 -4.89 -5.37 -2.11
N GLY A 664 -5.58 -6.52 -2.07
CA GLY A 664 -6.99 -6.62 -2.48
C GLY A 664 -7.65 -7.95 -2.13
N GLN A 665 -8.39 -8.05 -1.02
CA GLN A 665 -8.67 -9.34 -0.33
C GLN A 665 -10.11 -9.33 0.23
N GLU A 666 -10.83 -10.46 0.28
CA GLU A 666 -12.24 -10.56 -0.19
C GLU A 666 -13.33 -10.98 0.86
N VAL A 667 -14.58 -10.44 0.80
CA VAL A 667 -15.67 -10.73 1.80
C VAL A 667 -17.17 -10.55 1.39
N THR A 668 -17.60 -9.87 0.32
CA THR A 668 -19.05 -9.52 0.22
C THR A 668 -19.67 -9.19 -1.17
N THR A 669 -21.00 -9.31 -1.30
CA THR A 669 -21.84 -8.94 -2.48
C THR A 669 -22.81 -7.78 -2.15
N LEU A 670 -23.17 -6.89 -3.09
CA LEU A 670 -23.14 -5.45 -2.77
C LEU A 670 -24.10 -4.53 -3.55
N THR A 671 -24.97 -3.70 -2.93
CA THR A 671 -25.99 -2.93 -3.72
C THR A 671 -26.96 -1.99 -2.98
N GLY A 672 -27.41 -0.93 -3.69
CA GLY A 672 -28.76 -0.32 -3.54
C GLY A 672 -29.10 0.75 -4.59
N HIS A 673 -28.10 1.35 -5.24
CA HIS A 673 -28.27 2.38 -6.28
C HIS A 673 -29.24 1.97 -7.42
N GLN A 674 -29.98 2.97 -7.92
CA GLN A 674 -30.89 2.87 -9.08
C GLN A 674 -30.39 3.61 -10.33
N SER A 675 -29.27 4.34 -10.22
CA SER A 675 -28.82 5.30 -11.23
C SER A 675 -27.28 5.38 -11.21
N SER A 676 -26.63 6.14 -12.11
CA SER A 676 -25.17 6.33 -12.07
C SER A 676 -24.74 7.16 -10.85
N VAL A 677 -23.53 6.92 -10.33
CA VAL A 677 -23.09 7.34 -8.98
C VAL A 677 -22.58 8.81 -8.94
N GLY A 678 -21.51 9.19 -8.23
CA GLY A 678 -21.11 10.59 -8.07
C GLY A 678 -20.00 10.82 -7.04
N ALA A 679 -20.33 10.73 -5.74
CA ALA A 679 -19.33 10.86 -4.67
C ALA A 679 -19.77 10.24 -3.33
N ALA A 680 -18.80 10.11 -2.42
CA ALA A 680 -18.85 9.18 -1.29
C ALA A 680 -17.98 9.62 -0.10
N GLU A 681 -18.29 9.13 1.10
CA GLU A 681 -17.74 9.66 2.35
C GLU A 681 -17.73 8.67 3.55
N PHE A 682 -16.90 8.99 4.54
CA PHE A 682 -16.98 8.51 5.92
C PHE A 682 -17.90 9.38 6.82
N SER A 683 -17.44 9.91 7.97
CA SER A 683 -18.36 10.27 9.08
C SER A 683 -17.73 11.08 10.25
N PRO A 684 -18.47 11.58 11.28
CA PRO A 684 -17.98 12.02 12.61
C PRO A 684 -18.48 11.11 13.77
N ASN A 685 -17.68 10.80 14.81
CA ASN A 685 -18.00 10.02 16.05
C ASN A 685 -18.08 8.44 16.11
N GLY A 686 -17.26 7.61 15.45
CA GLY A 686 -17.27 6.11 15.63
C GLY A 686 -17.02 5.18 14.40
N GLN A 687 -18.06 4.65 13.69
CA GLN A 687 -17.87 3.77 12.49
C GLN A 687 -19.03 3.53 11.44
N HIS A 688 -19.43 4.45 10.53
CA HIS A 688 -20.37 4.16 9.39
C HIS A 688 -19.99 4.88 8.03
N VAL A 689 -20.59 4.53 6.86
CA VAL A 689 -20.08 4.83 5.47
C VAL A 689 -21.14 5.04 4.34
N VAL A 690 -20.84 5.81 3.27
CA VAL A 690 -21.76 6.18 2.15
C VAL A 690 -21.10 6.47 0.76
N THR A 691 -21.87 6.36 -0.35
CA THR A 691 -21.69 6.87 -1.74
C THR A 691 -23.04 7.40 -2.32
N ALA A 692 -23.21 7.83 -3.57
CA ALA A 692 -24.44 8.54 -4.01
C ALA A 692 -24.71 8.63 -5.53
N SER A 693 -25.95 8.36 -6.01
CA SER A 693 -26.27 8.12 -7.43
C SER A 693 -27.50 8.79 -8.11
N ALA A 694 -27.28 9.77 -8.99
CA ALA A 694 -28.14 10.58 -9.91
C ALA A 694 -29.63 10.91 -9.62
N ASP A 695 -30.34 10.19 -8.76
CA ASP A 695 -31.76 10.41 -8.43
C ASP A 695 -32.00 10.91 -6.99
N LYS A 696 -33.05 10.46 -6.31
CA LYS A 696 -33.73 11.24 -5.25
C LYS A 696 -33.98 10.49 -3.93
N THR A 697 -33.43 9.30 -3.74
CA THR A 697 -33.42 8.51 -2.48
C THR A 697 -32.12 8.64 -1.65
N ALA A 698 -32.05 7.97 -0.50
CA ALA A 698 -30.85 7.83 0.35
C ALA A 698 -30.63 6.36 0.77
N GLN A 699 -29.41 5.89 1.03
CA GLN A 699 -29.13 4.45 1.10
C GLN A 699 -27.89 4.10 1.96
N VAL A 700 -27.79 4.65 3.17
CA VAL A 700 -26.54 4.69 3.97
C VAL A 700 -26.38 3.46 4.88
N TRP A 701 -25.18 2.88 5.10
CA TRP A 701 -24.99 1.62 5.87
C TRP A 701 -23.81 1.69 6.87
N ASN A 702 -23.63 0.65 7.69
CA ASN A 702 -22.56 0.56 8.71
C ASN A 702 -21.23 0.00 8.15
N ALA A 703 -20.10 0.50 8.68
CA ALA A 703 -18.74 0.28 8.16
C ALA A 703 -18.19 -1.16 8.21
N LYS A 704 -18.96 -2.17 8.60
CA LYS A 704 -18.51 -3.57 8.72
C LYS A 704 -19.47 -4.61 8.09
N THR A 705 -20.63 -4.21 7.55
CA THR A 705 -21.83 -5.04 7.83
C THR A 705 -22.71 -5.50 6.65
N GLY A 706 -23.99 -5.11 6.68
CA GLY A 706 -25.13 -5.65 5.95
C GLY A 706 -26.52 -5.17 6.42
N GLN A 707 -26.66 -3.90 6.83
CA GLN A 707 -27.97 -3.22 6.88
C GLN A 707 -27.88 -1.73 6.50
N GLN A 708 -28.79 -1.27 5.62
CA GLN A 708 -29.07 0.15 5.37
C GLN A 708 -29.67 0.74 6.64
N ILE A 709 -29.18 1.91 7.06
CA ILE A 709 -29.62 2.68 8.22
C ILE A 709 -30.62 3.76 7.79
N ALA A 710 -30.38 4.43 6.66
CA ALA A 710 -31.05 5.70 6.37
C ALA A 710 -31.35 5.96 4.88
N THR A 711 -32.60 6.40 4.65
CA THR A 711 -33.20 6.74 3.34
C THR A 711 -34.06 8.01 3.42
N LEU A 712 -33.54 9.13 3.93
CA LEU A 712 -34.24 10.42 3.91
C LEU A 712 -34.30 10.97 2.48
N THR A 713 -35.39 11.64 2.10
CA THR A 713 -35.95 11.43 0.75
C THR A 713 -36.89 12.53 0.30
N GLY A 714 -37.32 12.40 -0.96
CA GLY A 714 -38.71 12.66 -1.38
C GLY A 714 -38.90 13.77 -2.40
N HIS A 715 -37.80 14.24 -3.02
CA HIS A 715 -37.81 15.47 -3.83
C HIS A 715 -37.14 15.29 -5.22
N GLN A 716 -36.44 16.30 -5.77
CA GLN A 716 -36.57 16.62 -7.22
C GLN A 716 -35.31 16.61 -8.10
N GLY A 717 -34.10 16.77 -7.57
CA GLY A 717 -32.90 17.08 -8.37
C GLY A 717 -32.22 15.91 -9.10
N THR A 718 -31.50 16.27 -10.16
CA THR A 718 -30.38 15.52 -10.78
C THR A 718 -29.31 16.51 -11.25
N VAL A 719 -28.17 16.73 -10.58
CA VAL A 719 -27.83 16.81 -9.13
C VAL A 719 -26.44 17.48 -9.04
N TRP A 720 -26.09 18.19 -7.95
CA TRP A 720 -24.68 18.38 -7.50
C TRP A 720 -24.54 18.09 -5.98
N ALA A 721 -23.88 18.96 -5.21
CA ALA A 721 -23.86 19.05 -3.73
C ALA A 721 -23.29 17.86 -2.96
N ALA A 722 -23.35 17.91 -1.61
CA ALA A 722 -23.55 16.64 -0.92
C ALA A 722 -23.19 16.36 0.56
N LYS A 723 -22.77 17.24 1.53
CA LYS A 723 -22.41 16.75 2.90
C LYS A 723 -22.70 17.56 4.21
N PHE A 724 -22.63 16.81 5.32
CA PHE A 724 -22.79 17.05 6.78
C PHE A 724 -21.52 17.55 7.53
N SER A 725 -21.62 17.71 8.85
CA SER A 725 -20.66 18.41 9.74
C SER A 725 -19.68 17.54 10.55
N PRO A 726 -18.55 18.11 11.06
CA PRO A 726 -17.49 17.38 11.77
C PRO A 726 -17.79 16.84 13.18
N ASP A 727 -19.06 16.88 13.60
CA ASP A 727 -19.50 16.49 14.95
C ASP A 727 -20.51 15.33 14.96
N GLY A 728 -21.64 15.47 14.26
CA GLY A 728 -22.82 14.63 14.42
C GLY A 728 -24.20 15.30 14.35
N GLN A 729 -24.35 16.60 14.03
CA GLN A 729 -25.68 17.24 14.09
C GLN A 729 -26.14 18.15 12.92
N ARG A 730 -25.32 18.54 11.92
CA ARG A 730 -25.82 19.43 10.83
C ARG A 730 -25.27 19.22 9.44
N ILE A 731 -25.91 19.88 8.47
CA ILE A 731 -25.62 19.82 7.04
C ILE A 731 -25.50 21.24 6.47
N VAL A 732 -25.05 21.38 5.23
CA VAL A 732 -25.73 22.31 4.32
C VAL A 732 -25.79 21.70 2.91
N THR A 733 -26.95 21.86 2.25
CA THR A 733 -27.37 21.02 1.10
C THR A 733 -27.47 21.88 -0.18
N ALA A 734 -27.65 21.41 -1.41
CA ALA A 734 -28.55 20.34 -1.87
C ALA A 734 -28.81 20.44 -3.40
N SER A 735 -30.09 20.38 -3.77
CA SER A 735 -30.58 19.93 -5.09
C SER A 735 -30.09 20.67 -6.33
N ALA A 736 -30.17 19.98 -7.48
CA ALA A 736 -30.16 20.57 -8.83
C ALA A 736 -31.53 21.03 -9.35
N ASP A 737 -32.62 20.65 -8.67
CA ASP A 737 -33.74 21.58 -8.47
C ASP A 737 -33.39 22.49 -7.26
N LYS A 738 -32.22 23.12 -7.41
CA LYS A 738 -31.67 24.34 -6.80
C LYS A 738 -32.16 24.59 -5.37
N THR A 739 -31.62 23.90 -4.36
CA THR A 739 -32.05 24.08 -2.94
C THR A 739 -31.16 23.59 -1.79
N ALA A 740 -31.58 24.04 -0.57
CA ALA A 740 -31.63 23.34 0.74
C ALA A 740 -32.61 23.98 1.79
N GLN A 741 -33.22 23.26 2.76
CA GLN A 741 -34.40 23.69 3.60
C GLN A 741 -34.51 22.81 4.89
N VAL A 742 -34.76 23.26 6.18
CA VAL A 742 -34.36 22.86 7.65
C VAL A 742 -34.79 21.58 8.54
N TRP A 743 -33.88 20.63 8.96
CA TRP A 743 -33.98 19.45 9.92
C TRP A 743 -33.37 19.92 11.29
N ASN A 744 -33.14 19.00 12.23
CA ASN A 744 -31.74 18.64 12.58
C ASN A 744 -31.41 17.15 12.27
N ALA A 745 -32.26 16.22 12.72
CA ALA A 745 -32.35 14.79 12.36
C ALA A 745 -31.18 13.81 12.65
N LYS A 746 -31.56 12.52 12.68
CA LYS A 746 -30.73 11.28 12.82
C LYS A 746 -31.32 10.13 11.94
N THR A 747 -32.40 10.43 11.22
CA THR A 747 -33.66 9.70 11.39
C THR A 747 -34.34 9.38 10.04
N GLY A 748 -35.63 9.02 10.01
CA GLY A 748 -36.42 8.84 8.78
C GLY A 748 -37.73 9.62 8.83
N GLN A 749 -37.77 10.79 8.18
CA GLN A 749 -38.88 11.77 8.21
C GLN A 749 -38.88 12.62 6.91
N GLN A 750 -39.92 13.43 6.68
CA GLN A 750 -39.99 14.42 5.58
C GLN A 750 -40.95 15.57 5.96
N ILE A 751 -40.57 16.85 5.75
CA ILE A 751 -41.43 18.03 6.05
C ILE A 751 -41.39 19.13 4.97
N ALA A 752 -40.26 19.84 4.78
CA ALA A 752 -40.28 21.18 4.17
C ALA A 752 -40.12 21.24 2.64
N THR A 753 -40.81 22.16 1.95
CA THR A 753 -40.42 22.65 0.59
C THR A 753 -41.03 24.00 0.16
N LEU A 754 -40.21 24.82 -0.49
CA LEU A 754 -40.53 25.88 -1.47
C LEU A 754 -39.44 25.89 -2.58
N THR A 755 -39.63 26.62 -3.70
CA THR A 755 -38.98 26.24 -4.98
C THR A 755 -38.54 27.37 -5.94
N GLY A 756 -37.30 27.29 -6.44
CA GLY A 756 -37.01 27.48 -7.87
C GLY A 756 -35.82 28.37 -8.28
N HIS A 757 -35.14 29.03 -7.34
CA HIS A 757 -34.19 30.12 -7.63
C HIS A 757 -32.81 29.66 -8.18
N GLN A 758 -31.82 30.56 -8.33
CA GLN A 758 -31.38 30.89 -9.69
C GLN A 758 -30.52 29.84 -10.43
N GLY A 759 -29.35 29.45 -9.91
CA GLY A 759 -28.34 28.66 -10.64
C GLY A 759 -27.77 27.40 -9.96
N TRP A 760 -26.88 26.71 -10.67
CA TRP A 760 -26.26 25.43 -10.28
C TRP A 760 -24.88 25.61 -9.60
N ALA A 761 -24.84 26.16 -8.39
CA ALA A 761 -23.62 26.48 -7.63
C ALA A 761 -22.96 25.31 -6.84
N ILE A 762 -21.79 25.58 -6.27
CA ILE A 762 -20.82 24.66 -5.52
C ILE A 762 -20.73 25.50 -4.15
N VAL A 763 -21.03 25.00 -2.93
CA VAL A 763 -20.10 24.40 -1.92
C VAL A 763 -20.69 24.20 -0.49
N ALA A 764 -20.00 23.48 0.41
CA ALA A 764 -20.47 23.25 1.81
C ALA A 764 -19.35 22.96 2.86
N LYS A 765 -18.18 23.62 2.77
CA LYS A 765 -16.95 23.24 3.52
C LYS A 765 -16.86 23.68 4.99
N PHE A 766 -16.47 22.79 5.90
CA PHE A 766 -16.42 23.10 7.33
C PHE A 766 -15.03 23.16 8.00
N SER A 767 -15.07 23.61 9.25
CA SER A 767 -14.16 24.53 9.96
C SER A 767 -14.16 24.17 11.48
N PRO A 768 -13.42 24.85 12.38
CA PRO A 768 -13.19 24.31 13.72
C PRO A 768 -14.27 24.63 14.78
N ASN A 769 -14.53 25.91 15.06
CA ASN A 769 -15.40 26.39 16.14
C ASN A 769 -15.88 27.83 15.84
N GLY A 770 -17.18 28.13 15.97
CA GLY A 770 -17.78 29.45 15.70
C GLY A 770 -18.67 29.57 14.45
N GLN A 771 -18.89 30.80 13.97
CA GLN A 771 -19.92 31.20 12.98
C GLN A 771 -19.39 32.11 11.84
N ARG A 772 -20.27 32.47 10.88
CA ARG A 772 -20.17 33.41 9.73
C ARG A 772 -19.53 32.91 8.41
N ILE A 773 -19.85 33.57 7.28
CA ILE A 773 -19.30 33.41 5.91
C ILE A 773 -19.69 34.61 5.01
N VAL A 774 -19.36 34.55 3.71
CA VAL A 774 -20.16 35.01 2.53
C VAL A 774 -19.94 34.01 1.37
N THR A 775 -20.78 33.99 0.31
CA THR A 775 -21.05 32.77 -0.52
C THR A 775 -21.16 32.98 -2.06
N ALA A 776 -21.70 31.99 -2.81
CA ALA A 776 -21.54 31.73 -4.25
C ALA A 776 -22.69 32.17 -5.17
N SER A 777 -22.50 31.89 -6.47
CA SER A 777 -23.54 31.56 -7.46
C SER A 777 -22.89 30.94 -8.73
N ALA A 778 -23.63 30.12 -9.51
CA ALA A 778 -23.25 29.77 -10.89
C ALA A 778 -23.61 30.89 -11.91
N ASP A 779 -24.33 31.92 -11.48
CA ASP A 779 -24.64 33.15 -12.24
C ASP A 779 -24.52 34.42 -11.36
N LYS A 780 -23.51 34.42 -10.47
CA LYS A 780 -22.80 35.56 -9.86
C LYS A 780 -23.59 36.84 -9.50
N THR A 781 -24.59 36.73 -8.61
CA THR A 781 -25.00 37.87 -7.75
C THR A 781 -25.04 37.47 -6.26
N ALA A 782 -25.53 38.32 -5.33
CA ALA A 782 -25.69 37.95 -3.92
C ALA A 782 -26.83 38.65 -3.15
N ARG A 783 -27.40 37.89 -2.20
CA ARG A 783 -28.34 38.29 -1.14
C ARG A 783 -28.06 37.47 0.13
N VAL A 784 -28.36 37.98 1.33
CA VAL A 784 -27.78 37.48 2.60
C VAL A 784 -28.73 36.65 3.48
N TRP A 785 -28.23 35.53 4.01
CA TRP A 785 -28.80 34.72 5.11
C TRP A 785 -27.78 34.64 6.26
N ASP A 786 -27.96 33.77 7.26
CA ASP A 786 -27.48 34.00 8.63
C ASP A 786 -27.01 32.71 9.38
N ALA A 787 -26.88 32.70 10.72
CA ALA A 787 -26.47 31.56 11.63
C ALA A 787 -27.45 31.13 12.82
N LYS A 788 -28.09 29.92 12.87
CA LYS A 788 -29.02 29.26 13.91
C LYS A 788 -30.44 28.60 13.61
N ASN A 789 -31.13 28.71 12.44
CA ASN A 789 -32.52 28.34 12.06
C ASN A 789 -32.84 28.08 10.51
N GLY A 790 -33.86 28.72 9.90
CA GLY A 790 -33.88 29.07 8.46
C GLY A 790 -34.30 30.55 8.22
N GLN A 791 -33.61 31.33 7.37
CA GLN A 791 -33.78 32.80 7.26
C GLN A 791 -33.36 33.42 5.89
N GLN A 792 -33.72 34.68 5.60
CA GLN A 792 -33.26 35.45 4.42
C GLN A 792 -33.45 36.99 4.58
N ILE A 793 -32.52 37.80 4.06
CA ILE A 793 -32.55 39.29 4.03
C ILE A 793 -32.12 39.88 2.65
N ALA A 794 -31.16 40.83 2.57
CA ALA A 794 -31.00 41.83 1.48
C ALA A 794 -29.82 41.64 0.48
N THR A 795 -29.80 42.42 -0.62
CA THR A 795 -29.08 42.17 -1.91
C THR A 795 -27.87 43.11 -2.17
N LEU A 796 -26.88 42.67 -2.98
CA LEU A 796 -25.50 43.22 -3.08
C LEU A 796 -24.95 43.38 -4.53
N THR A 797 -23.68 43.83 -4.75
CA THR A 797 -23.15 44.36 -6.05
C THR A 797 -21.89 43.73 -6.72
N GLY A 798 -21.94 43.50 -8.05
CA GLY A 798 -20.94 43.11 -9.09
C GLY A 798 -20.08 41.82 -8.96
N HIS A 799 -20.14 40.85 -9.92
CA HIS A 799 -19.15 39.74 -10.21
C HIS A 799 -19.42 38.91 -11.53
N GLN A 800 -18.46 38.10 -12.06
CA GLN A 800 -18.44 37.63 -13.49
C GLN A 800 -18.44 36.11 -13.84
N GLY A 801 -17.80 35.23 -13.06
CA GLY A 801 -17.66 33.79 -13.41
C GLY A 801 -18.68 32.86 -12.73
N ALA A 802 -18.90 31.65 -13.29
CA ALA A 802 -19.24 30.48 -12.48
C ALA A 802 -17.93 29.93 -11.88
N VAL A 803 -17.92 29.53 -10.61
CA VAL A 803 -16.66 29.51 -9.84
C VAL A 803 -16.46 28.18 -9.09
N TRP A 804 -15.33 27.50 -9.24
CA TRP A 804 -15.13 26.16 -8.63
C TRP A 804 -14.79 26.20 -7.13
N VAL A 805 -14.09 27.24 -6.67
CA VAL A 805 -13.48 27.32 -5.33
C VAL A 805 -13.36 28.76 -4.81
N ALA A 806 -13.00 28.95 -3.54
CA ALA A 806 -12.61 30.24 -2.95
C ALA A 806 -11.80 30.14 -1.63
N GLU A 807 -11.13 29.01 -1.32
CA GLU A 807 -10.92 28.54 0.07
C GLU A 807 -9.72 29.00 0.92
N PHE A 808 -9.92 28.90 2.25
CA PHE A 808 -9.12 29.49 3.34
C PHE A 808 -9.37 28.75 4.69
N SER A 809 -8.50 28.82 5.75
CA SER A 809 -8.76 28.35 7.17
C SER A 809 -7.98 29.16 8.30
N PRO A 810 -8.28 29.18 9.66
CA PRO A 810 -9.16 30.10 10.52
C PRO A 810 -9.02 31.60 11.18
N ASN A 811 -7.98 32.47 11.11
CA ASN A 811 -7.67 33.77 11.86
C ASN A 811 -8.31 35.14 11.51
N GLY A 812 -7.78 35.91 10.53
CA GLY A 812 -7.78 37.40 10.48
C GLY A 812 -9.06 38.18 10.09
N GLN A 813 -8.97 39.10 9.11
CA GLN A 813 -9.93 40.23 8.97
C GLN A 813 -10.17 40.76 7.51
N TYR A 814 -9.85 40.02 6.44
CA TYR A 814 -9.83 40.59 5.07
C TYR A 814 -10.53 39.70 4.02
N ILE A 815 -11.76 40.03 3.62
CA ILE A 815 -12.63 39.25 2.69
C ILE A 815 -12.19 39.40 1.21
N LEU A 816 -11.01 38.92 0.85
CA LEU A 816 -10.51 38.92 -0.55
C LEU A 816 -11.58 38.35 -1.49
N THR A 817 -11.94 39.05 -2.57
CA THR A 817 -12.85 38.51 -3.59
C THR A 817 -12.22 38.55 -4.98
N ALA A 818 -11.75 37.38 -5.43
CA ALA A 818 -10.85 37.17 -6.57
C ALA A 818 -10.96 35.70 -7.05
N SER A 819 -11.45 35.37 -8.25
CA SER A 819 -11.62 33.93 -8.63
C SER A 819 -11.34 33.54 -10.07
N ASP A 820 -12.39 33.37 -10.87
CA ASP A 820 -12.43 32.53 -12.08
C ASP A 820 -12.90 33.41 -13.27
N ASP A 821 -12.39 34.65 -13.30
CA ASP A 821 -12.57 35.62 -14.38
C ASP A 821 -11.36 36.58 -14.47
N LYS A 822 -11.37 37.76 -13.81
CA LYS A 822 -10.45 38.89 -14.14
C LYS A 822 -10.28 40.03 -13.10
N THR A 823 -10.29 39.76 -11.78
CA THR A 823 -9.76 40.71 -10.76
C THR A 823 -9.48 40.11 -9.38
N ALA A 824 -8.94 40.93 -8.47
CA ALA A 824 -8.98 40.77 -7.02
C ALA A 824 -9.41 42.07 -6.32
N ARG A 825 -10.38 41.97 -5.41
CA ARG A 825 -10.95 43.06 -4.60
C ARG A 825 -10.32 43.13 -3.20
N VAL A 826 -9.87 44.33 -2.73
CA VAL A 826 -9.04 44.45 -1.50
C VAL A 826 -9.22 45.64 -0.50
N TRP A 827 -10.18 46.58 -0.58
CA TRP A 827 -10.27 47.75 0.35
C TRP A 827 -11.25 47.54 1.51
N ASN A 828 -10.89 47.91 2.75
CA ASN A 828 -11.75 47.70 3.93
C ASN A 828 -12.33 49.01 4.50
N ALA A 829 -13.24 48.91 5.48
CA ALA A 829 -14.37 49.82 5.62
C ALA A 829 -14.15 51.14 6.38
N LYS A 830 -12.93 51.48 6.83
CA LYS A 830 -12.79 52.52 7.88
C LYS A 830 -12.83 53.99 7.42
N THR A 831 -12.18 54.56 6.40
CA THR A 831 -11.17 54.13 5.40
C THR A 831 -11.61 53.24 4.22
N GLY A 832 -10.65 52.74 3.44
CA GLY A 832 -10.80 52.20 2.08
C GLY A 832 -9.70 52.67 1.14
N GLN A 833 -8.44 52.39 1.49
CA GLN A 833 -7.25 53.06 0.94
C GLN A 833 -6.55 52.29 -0.20
N GLN A 834 -5.56 52.94 -0.84
CA GLN A 834 -4.92 52.56 -2.10
C GLN A 834 -3.44 52.20 -1.89
N ILE A 835 -2.91 51.14 -2.53
CA ILE A 835 -1.44 50.93 -2.62
C ILE A 835 -0.90 50.24 -3.90
N ALA A 836 -0.80 48.93 -4.20
CA ALA A 836 -1.45 47.66 -3.84
C ALA A 836 -2.61 47.19 -4.77
N THR A 837 -3.66 46.55 -4.22
CA THR A 837 -4.47 45.50 -4.89
C THR A 837 -3.64 44.26 -5.28
N LEU A 838 -4.27 43.09 -5.28
CA LEU A 838 -3.64 41.85 -5.76
C LEU A 838 -3.83 41.73 -7.28
N THR A 839 -2.92 41.09 -8.02
CA THR A 839 -2.93 41.11 -9.50
C THR A 839 -2.70 39.72 -10.13
N GLY A 840 -3.08 39.53 -11.41
CA GLY A 840 -2.66 38.35 -12.20
C GLY A 840 -3.57 37.86 -13.35
N HIS A 841 -2.97 37.28 -14.38
CA HIS A 841 -3.18 35.91 -14.91
C HIS A 841 -4.29 35.42 -15.90
N GLN A 842 -5.07 34.31 -15.79
CA GLN A 842 -6.02 33.90 -16.91
C GLN A 842 -7.26 32.98 -16.62
N GLY A 843 -7.45 31.84 -17.30
CA GLY A 843 -8.71 31.05 -17.39
C GLY A 843 -9.18 30.22 -16.18
N THR A 844 -9.85 29.08 -16.41
CA THR A 844 -10.67 28.36 -15.40
C THR A 844 -9.88 27.80 -14.20
N VAL A 845 -10.57 27.48 -13.10
CA VAL A 845 -10.02 26.93 -11.84
C VAL A 845 -10.62 25.54 -11.53
N TRP A 846 -10.04 24.80 -10.58
CA TRP A 846 -10.46 23.43 -10.19
C TRP A 846 -10.42 23.22 -8.65
N ALA A 847 -10.79 22.02 -8.17
CA ALA A 847 -11.21 21.74 -6.78
C ALA A 847 -10.11 21.32 -5.77
N ALA A 848 -10.40 21.45 -4.46
CA ALA A 848 -9.43 21.28 -3.36
C ALA A 848 -10.02 20.70 -2.02
N LYS A 849 -9.28 20.77 -0.90
CA LYS A 849 -9.39 20.02 0.41
C LYS A 849 -8.75 20.87 1.53
N PHE A 850 -8.93 20.60 2.83
CA PHE A 850 -8.36 21.45 3.91
C PHE A 850 -8.03 20.86 5.30
N SER A 851 -7.28 21.66 6.07
CA SER A 851 -7.01 21.61 7.52
C SER A 851 -7.15 23.01 8.19
N ALA A 852 -6.20 23.52 9.00
CA ALA A 852 -6.25 24.81 9.73
C ALA A 852 -4.89 25.58 9.78
N ASP A 853 -4.67 26.63 8.96
CA ASP A 853 -3.34 27.31 8.84
C ASP A 853 -3.28 28.68 8.14
N GLY A 854 -4.24 29.05 7.29
CA GLY A 854 -4.25 30.36 6.63
C GLY A 854 -3.09 30.66 5.67
N GLN A 855 -2.82 29.83 4.64
CA GLN A 855 -1.65 29.95 3.73
C GLN A 855 -1.93 30.00 2.20
N ARG A 856 -1.36 29.08 1.39
CA ARG A 856 -1.18 29.30 -0.06
C ARG A 856 -2.41 28.91 -0.90
N ILE A 857 -2.97 29.87 -1.66
CA ILE A 857 -4.14 29.70 -2.57
C ILE A 857 -3.70 29.43 -4.03
N ILE A 858 -2.91 28.37 -4.19
CA ILE A 858 -2.16 28.01 -5.38
C ILE A 858 -2.96 27.08 -6.34
N THR A 859 -2.65 26.96 -7.62
CA THR A 859 -2.74 28.01 -8.65
C THR A 859 -3.60 27.45 -9.80
N ALA A 860 -4.29 28.24 -10.63
CA ALA A 860 -5.11 27.68 -11.73
C ALA A 860 -5.54 28.68 -12.83
N SER A 861 -5.32 28.36 -14.10
CA SER A 861 -5.77 29.04 -15.34
C SER A 861 -5.15 28.42 -16.60
N ALA A 862 -5.48 28.89 -17.81
CA ALA A 862 -4.76 28.58 -19.06
C ALA A 862 -4.20 29.82 -19.78
N ASP A 863 -2.87 29.88 -20.08
CA ASP A 863 -2.24 30.94 -20.89
C ASP A 863 -0.84 30.72 -21.57
N ASN A 864 0.35 30.57 -20.93
CA ASN A 864 0.72 30.16 -19.56
C ASN A 864 1.81 31.04 -18.88
N THR A 865 1.75 31.13 -17.55
CA THR A 865 2.84 31.16 -16.52
C THR A 865 2.23 30.63 -15.19
N ALA A 866 2.67 31.06 -13.99
CA ALA A 866 1.92 30.86 -12.73
C ALA A 866 2.09 32.08 -11.79
N ARG A 867 1.73 31.94 -10.50
CA ARG A 867 2.01 32.95 -9.45
C ARG A 867 1.85 32.40 -8.02
N VAL A 868 2.80 32.61 -7.11
CA VAL A 868 2.73 32.06 -5.73
C VAL A 868 3.20 33.11 -4.70
N TRP A 869 2.53 33.23 -3.55
CA TRP A 869 2.70 34.35 -2.59
C TRP A 869 2.93 33.83 -1.15
N ASP A 870 3.83 34.44 -0.38
CA ASP A 870 4.11 34.18 1.05
C ASP A 870 3.31 35.09 2.01
N ALA A 871 3.92 35.91 2.88
CA ALA A 871 3.25 36.56 4.02
C ALA A 871 3.56 38.06 4.27
N ASN A 872 4.66 38.58 3.74
CA ASN A 872 5.36 39.76 4.25
C ASN A 872 5.63 40.83 3.17
N THR A 873 6.34 40.43 2.10
CA THR A 873 6.99 41.31 1.12
C THR A 873 6.67 40.91 -0.34
N GLY A 874 7.61 40.44 -1.15
CA GLY A 874 7.42 39.74 -2.43
C GLY A 874 7.02 40.56 -3.66
N GLN A 875 7.65 40.27 -4.80
CA GLN A 875 7.32 40.88 -6.09
C GLN A 875 7.41 39.87 -7.25
N GLU A 876 7.96 38.67 -7.02
CA GLU A 876 7.76 37.40 -7.75
C GLU A 876 8.27 36.25 -6.84
N VAL A 877 7.67 35.04 -6.78
CA VAL A 877 8.10 33.89 -5.93
C VAL A 877 7.58 32.52 -6.45
N ALA A 878 8.48 31.52 -6.54
CA ALA A 878 8.33 30.04 -6.61
C ALA A 878 7.30 29.35 -7.56
N THR A 879 7.75 28.67 -8.63
CA THR A 879 7.00 27.84 -9.64
C THR A 879 8.00 27.30 -10.70
N LEU A 880 7.90 26.24 -11.54
CA LEU A 880 7.30 24.87 -11.64
C LEU A 880 7.58 24.11 -12.99
N THR A 881 8.17 24.71 -14.04
CA THR A 881 8.21 24.26 -15.49
C THR A 881 8.10 22.76 -15.87
N GLY A 882 7.15 22.41 -16.78
CA GLY A 882 7.44 21.65 -18.03
C GLY A 882 6.37 20.66 -18.56
N HIS A 883 5.57 21.01 -19.57
CA HIS A 883 4.36 20.24 -19.94
C HIS A 883 3.93 20.44 -21.47
N GLN A 884 2.64 20.34 -21.86
CA GLN A 884 1.89 20.34 -23.16
C GLN A 884 0.34 20.76 -23.11
N SER A 885 -0.71 19.91 -22.91
CA SER A 885 -2.18 20.27 -22.76
C SER A 885 -3.16 19.36 -21.90
N SER A 886 -4.16 19.89 -21.12
CA SER A 886 -5.16 19.25 -20.19
C SER A 886 -4.77 18.81 -18.71
N VAL A 887 -5.75 18.57 -17.79
CA VAL A 887 -5.77 18.88 -16.30
C VAL A 887 -6.58 18.00 -15.31
N SER A 888 -6.47 18.29 -13.98
CA SER A 888 -7.63 18.40 -13.02
C SER A 888 -7.40 18.86 -11.54
N ALA A 889 -6.44 18.33 -10.76
CA ALA A 889 -6.22 18.71 -9.33
C ALA A 889 -4.82 18.34 -8.79
N ALA A 890 -4.33 18.94 -7.70
CA ALA A 890 -3.10 18.50 -7.00
C ALA A 890 -3.11 18.72 -5.47
N GLU A 891 -2.40 17.89 -4.70
CA GLU A 891 -2.17 18.05 -3.24
C GLU A 891 -0.73 17.66 -2.79
N PHE A 892 -0.49 17.40 -1.49
CA PHE A 892 0.75 17.80 -0.80
C PHE A 892 1.11 16.98 0.45
N SER A 893 2.40 16.66 0.69
CA SER A 893 2.79 15.96 1.93
C SER A 893 2.82 16.87 3.16
N PRO A 894 2.25 16.44 4.31
CA PRO A 894 2.08 17.19 5.57
C PRO A 894 3.28 17.79 6.29
N ASN A 895 4.46 17.82 5.71
CA ASN A 895 5.54 18.76 6.04
C ASN A 895 5.56 19.96 5.07
N LYS A 896 4.36 20.31 4.55
CA LYS A 896 4.06 20.87 3.22
C LYS A 896 5.13 20.55 2.16
N GLN A 897 5.89 19.45 2.22
CA GLN A 897 7.09 19.26 1.38
C GLN A 897 6.73 18.77 -0.02
N ARG A 898 5.69 17.97 -0.17
CA ARG A 898 5.51 17.20 -1.40
C ARG A 898 4.15 17.36 -2.04
N ILE A 899 3.66 16.30 -2.68
CA ILE A 899 3.11 16.39 -4.03
C ILE A 899 2.17 15.22 -4.33
N ILE A 900 1.08 15.47 -5.05
CA ILE A 900 0.65 14.59 -6.15
C ILE A 900 -0.23 15.34 -7.15
N THR A 901 -0.14 14.93 -8.41
CA THR A 901 -0.88 15.42 -9.56
C THR A 901 -2.13 14.58 -9.85
N ALA A 902 -3.13 15.19 -10.47
CA ALA A 902 -4.09 14.54 -11.35
C ALA A 902 -4.15 15.39 -12.64
N SER A 903 -3.39 15.03 -13.67
CA SER A 903 -3.13 15.88 -14.84
C SER A 903 -3.02 15.07 -16.14
N ALA A 904 -3.29 15.65 -17.31
CA ALA A 904 -3.55 14.88 -18.53
C ALA A 904 -2.32 14.44 -19.37
N ASP A 905 -1.10 14.36 -18.82
CA ASP A 905 -0.16 13.32 -19.30
C ASP A 905 -0.53 11.98 -18.70
N ASN A 906 -1.71 11.99 -18.04
CA ASN A 906 -2.66 10.95 -17.78
C ASN A 906 -2.30 10.22 -16.50
N THR A 907 -2.09 11.08 -15.51
CA THR A 907 -1.00 10.90 -14.57
C THR A 907 -1.35 11.51 -13.23
N ALA A 908 -0.80 10.81 -12.27
CA ALA A 908 -0.22 11.35 -11.07
C ALA A 908 1.30 11.17 -11.24
N ARG A 909 2.16 12.09 -10.81
CA ARG A 909 3.63 11.90 -10.82
C ARG A 909 4.31 12.44 -9.56
N VAL A 910 5.51 11.92 -9.29
CA VAL A 910 6.35 12.28 -8.15
C VAL A 910 7.81 12.54 -8.53
N TRP A 911 8.51 13.23 -7.62
CA TRP A 911 9.60 14.17 -7.91
C TRP A 911 10.34 14.51 -6.61
N ASP A 912 11.55 15.06 -6.71
CA ASP A 912 12.11 15.78 -5.56
C ASP A 912 11.53 17.20 -5.46
N ALA A 913 10.43 17.37 -4.74
CA ALA A 913 10.10 18.66 -4.14
C ALA A 913 10.88 18.86 -2.82
N ASN A 914 12.20 18.83 -2.90
CA ASN A 914 12.97 19.92 -2.32
C ASN A 914 13.40 20.90 -3.44
N THR A 915 13.33 20.49 -4.71
CA THR A 915 13.91 21.21 -5.86
C THR A 915 13.06 21.11 -7.15
N GLY A 916 13.18 20.02 -7.93
CA GLY A 916 12.48 19.66 -9.17
C GLY A 916 12.77 20.47 -10.47
N GLN A 917 13.02 19.78 -11.60
CA GLN A 917 12.95 20.32 -12.98
C GLN A 917 12.86 19.24 -14.09
N GLU A 918 13.77 18.27 -14.19
CA GLU A 918 13.87 17.24 -15.26
C GLU A 918 14.84 16.09 -14.89
N VAL A 919 14.53 14.82 -15.24
CA VAL A 919 15.45 13.67 -15.04
C VAL A 919 15.06 12.32 -15.70
N ALA A 920 13.80 11.85 -15.70
CA ALA A 920 13.48 10.43 -15.99
C ALA A 920 12.02 10.10 -16.43
N THR A 921 11.76 8.83 -16.75
CA THR A 921 10.53 8.31 -17.40
C THR A 921 10.08 6.95 -16.82
N LEU A 922 8.78 6.80 -16.53
CA LEU A 922 8.11 5.56 -16.11
C LEU A 922 6.61 5.67 -16.46
N THR A 923 6.02 4.69 -17.15
CA THR A 923 4.90 4.95 -18.08
C THR A 923 3.59 4.18 -17.87
N GLY A 924 2.51 4.65 -18.50
CA GLY A 924 1.25 3.92 -18.74
C GLY A 924 0.16 4.02 -17.65
N HIS A 925 -1.03 4.50 -18.03
CA HIS A 925 -2.29 4.57 -17.26
C HIS A 925 -3.42 4.90 -18.27
N GLN A 926 -4.57 4.19 -18.29
CA GLN A 926 -5.40 4.15 -19.52
C GLN A 926 -6.39 5.31 -19.66
N SER A 927 -6.96 5.81 -18.57
CA SER A 927 -7.50 7.18 -18.48
C SER A 927 -7.75 7.55 -17.02
N SER A 928 -7.82 8.83 -16.71
CA SER A 928 -8.32 9.41 -15.46
C SER A 928 -7.79 8.90 -14.12
N VAL A 929 -6.79 9.61 -13.58
CA VAL A 929 -6.58 9.71 -12.12
C VAL A 929 -7.84 10.30 -11.49
N GLY A 930 -8.60 9.40 -10.88
CA GLY A 930 -9.91 9.65 -10.30
C GLY A 930 -9.82 10.40 -8.97
N ALA A 931 -9.05 9.89 -8.01
CA ALA A 931 -8.82 10.51 -6.71
C ALA A 931 -7.59 9.96 -5.97
N ALA A 932 -7.12 10.76 -5.02
CA ALA A 932 -6.26 10.33 -3.92
C ALA A 932 -6.77 10.95 -2.62
N GLU A 933 -6.36 10.38 -1.48
CA GLU A 933 -6.09 11.03 -0.20
C GLU A 933 -5.16 10.07 0.58
N PHE A 934 -4.86 10.25 1.87
CA PHE A 934 -3.61 9.69 2.42
C PHE A 934 -3.58 9.53 3.97
N SER A 935 -2.63 8.74 4.48
CA SER A 935 -2.44 8.14 5.83
C SER A 935 -1.69 8.93 6.94
N PRO A 936 -1.25 8.27 8.04
CA PRO A 936 -0.13 8.68 8.90
C PRO A 936 1.07 7.70 8.93
N ASN A 937 1.05 6.63 8.13
CA ASN A 937 1.85 5.40 8.30
C ASN A 937 2.61 4.97 7.03
N GLY A 938 3.18 5.92 6.31
CA GLY A 938 3.46 5.78 4.88
C GLY A 938 4.34 4.62 4.38
N GLN A 939 3.71 3.69 3.63
CA GLN A 939 4.29 2.64 2.79
C GLN A 939 3.39 2.35 1.54
N HIS A 940 3.69 1.28 0.81
CA HIS A 940 3.01 0.64 -0.34
C HIS A 940 1.49 0.81 -0.46
N VAL A 941 0.94 0.87 -1.69
CA VAL A 941 -0.42 1.43 -1.93
C VAL A 941 -1.17 0.81 -3.14
N VAL A 942 -2.31 1.39 -3.54
CA VAL A 942 -3.38 0.77 -4.35
C VAL A 942 -4.05 1.73 -5.35
N THR A 943 -4.61 1.23 -6.47
CA THR A 943 -5.41 2.00 -7.45
C THR A 943 -6.24 1.09 -8.39
N ALA A 944 -7.44 1.54 -8.79
CA ALA A 944 -8.41 0.82 -9.65
C ALA A 944 -8.13 0.97 -11.17
N SER A 945 -8.78 0.19 -12.06
CA SER A 945 -8.33 0.02 -13.47
C SER A 945 -9.43 -0.40 -14.48
N ALA A 946 -9.06 -0.87 -15.68
CA ALA A 946 -9.94 -1.27 -16.80
C ALA A 946 -9.21 -2.17 -17.84
N ASP A 947 -9.93 -2.64 -18.87
CA ASP A 947 -9.58 -3.71 -19.82
C ASP A 947 -8.77 -4.86 -19.20
N ASN A 948 -9.49 -5.86 -18.68
CA ASN A 948 -9.00 -7.13 -18.15
C ASN A 948 -8.07 -7.04 -16.91
N THR A 949 -7.44 -5.90 -16.58
CA THR A 949 -6.32 -5.88 -15.61
C THR A 949 -6.15 -4.55 -14.84
N ALA A 950 -5.14 -4.48 -13.96
CA ALA A 950 -4.74 -3.30 -13.18
C ALA A 950 -3.24 -3.36 -12.89
N ARG A 951 -2.49 -2.25 -12.91
CA ARG A 951 -1.08 -2.16 -12.44
C ARG A 951 -0.88 -0.89 -11.61
N VAL A 952 -0.22 -1.01 -10.47
CA VAL A 952 -0.64 -0.34 -9.24
C VAL A 952 0.60 0.11 -8.45
N TRP A 953 1.39 0.99 -9.08
CA TRP A 953 2.81 1.21 -8.78
C TRP A 953 3.14 1.86 -7.40
N ASP A 954 4.42 1.96 -6.98
CA ASP A 954 4.78 2.06 -5.55
C ASP A 954 5.19 3.42 -5.00
N ALA A 955 5.05 3.51 -3.69
CA ALA A 955 5.95 4.25 -2.81
C ALA A 955 7.47 4.08 -3.12
N ASN A 956 8.14 3.03 -2.64
CA ASN A 956 9.62 3.03 -2.57
C ASN A 956 10.36 1.68 -2.80
N THR A 957 9.78 0.72 -3.53
CA THR A 957 10.50 -0.47 -4.04
C THR A 957 10.98 -0.29 -5.49
N GLY A 958 10.30 -0.86 -6.49
CA GLY A 958 10.76 -0.88 -7.90
C GLY A 958 10.21 -1.99 -8.80
N GLN A 959 9.22 -2.78 -8.37
CA GLN A 959 8.69 -3.94 -9.09
C GLN A 959 7.28 -4.34 -8.63
N GLU A 960 6.45 -4.75 -9.58
CA GLU A 960 5.06 -5.26 -9.46
C GLU A 960 4.81 -6.15 -8.22
N ILE A 961 3.58 -6.12 -7.65
CA ILE A 961 3.29 -6.72 -6.32
C ILE A 961 1.95 -7.56 -6.18
N ALA A 962 1.10 -7.80 -7.20
CA ALA A 962 -0.16 -8.61 -7.01
C ALA A 962 -0.78 -9.31 -8.27
N THR A 963 -1.87 -10.09 -8.09
CA THR A 963 -2.91 -10.42 -9.14
C THR A 963 -4.31 -10.78 -8.58
N LEU A 964 -5.20 -9.80 -8.30
CA LEU A 964 -6.65 -10.02 -8.03
C LEU A 964 -7.50 -10.10 -9.34
N THR A 965 -8.84 -10.08 -9.33
CA THR A 965 -9.69 -10.21 -10.54
C THR A 965 -11.11 -9.60 -10.38
N GLY A 966 -11.91 -9.58 -11.45
CA GLY A 966 -13.37 -9.83 -11.37
C GLY A 966 -14.37 -8.67 -11.51
N HIS A 967 -14.11 -7.60 -12.27
CA HIS A 967 -14.96 -6.40 -12.26
C HIS A 967 -15.11 -5.55 -13.54
N GLN A 968 -16.03 -4.58 -13.54
CA GLN A 968 -16.29 -3.57 -14.60
C GLN A 968 -17.06 -2.31 -14.13
N SER A 969 -16.43 -1.13 -14.24
CA SER A 969 -16.98 0.24 -14.27
C SER A 969 -16.73 1.16 -13.05
N TRP A 970 -16.44 2.43 -13.37
CA TRP A 970 -16.50 3.70 -12.63
C TRP A 970 -16.03 3.86 -11.16
N VAL A 971 -15.16 2.98 -10.68
CA VAL A 971 -14.61 2.86 -9.29
C VAL A 971 -13.89 4.12 -8.73
N SER A 972 -13.62 4.18 -7.42
CA SER A 972 -12.67 5.14 -6.81
C SER A 972 -12.06 4.79 -5.42
N ALA A 973 -12.29 5.59 -4.36
CA ALA A 973 -11.42 5.77 -3.19
C ALA A 973 -12.18 6.10 -1.87
N ALA A 974 -11.77 5.80 -0.62
CA ALA A 974 -10.71 4.89 -0.13
C ALA A 974 -10.74 4.48 1.39
N LYS A 975 -11.23 5.26 2.38
CA LYS A 975 -11.68 4.71 3.70
C LYS A 975 -10.71 4.38 4.86
N PHE A 976 -9.79 5.28 5.22
CA PHE A 976 -9.10 5.30 6.53
C PHE A 976 -9.98 6.00 7.61
N SER A 977 -9.64 5.93 8.90
CA SER A 977 -10.30 6.62 10.04
C SER A 977 -9.28 6.89 11.19
N PRO A 978 -9.45 6.46 12.48
CA PRO A 978 -8.37 6.57 13.49
C PRO A 978 -7.90 5.27 14.21
N ASP A 979 -8.61 4.14 14.12
CA ASP A 979 -8.63 3.05 15.12
C ASP A 979 -9.03 1.62 14.62
N GLY A 980 -8.89 1.23 13.34
CA GLY A 980 -9.53 -0.02 12.90
C GLY A 980 -9.41 -0.54 11.45
N GLN A 981 -10.34 -1.31 10.84
CA GLN A 981 -11.77 -1.68 11.08
C GLN A 981 -12.90 -0.98 10.27
N ARG A 982 -12.65 0.03 9.43
CA ARG A 982 -13.63 0.83 8.64
C ARG A 982 -13.22 0.95 7.17
N ILE A 983 -14.08 1.51 6.31
CA ILE A 983 -14.10 1.24 4.86
C ILE A 983 -14.60 2.43 4.05
N LEU A 984 -14.20 2.53 2.77
CA LEU A 984 -14.97 3.10 1.64
C LEU A 984 -14.24 2.85 0.31
N THR A 985 -14.96 2.74 -0.81
CA THR A 985 -14.56 3.43 -2.04
C THR A 985 -15.75 4.11 -2.69
N ALA A 986 -15.49 5.31 -3.18
CA ALA A 986 -16.40 6.07 -4.00
C ALA A 986 -16.52 5.48 -5.42
N SER A 987 -17.40 6.08 -6.23
CA SER A 987 -18.00 5.40 -7.37
C SER A 987 -18.72 6.43 -8.26
N LEU A 988 -18.75 6.20 -9.59
CA LEU A 988 -19.78 6.69 -10.52
C LEU A 988 -20.61 5.52 -11.13
N ASP A 989 -20.37 4.29 -10.68
CA ASP A 989 -20.82 3.02 -11.27
C ASP A 989 -22.16 2.50 -10.70
N HIS A 990 -22.14 1.74 -9.60
CA HIS A 990 -23.33 1.29 -8.85
C HIS A 990 -23.11 0.75 -7.42
N THR A 991 -21.90 0.33 -6.98
CA THR A 991 -21.77 -0.33 -5.64
C THR A 991 -20.33 -0.72 -5.23
N ALA A 992 -19.97 -0.78 -3.93
CA ALA A 992 -18.60 -1.16 -3.47
C ALA A 992 -18.53 -1.89 -2.08
N GLN A 993 -17.71 -2.96 -1.96
CA GLN A 993 -17.49 -3.84 -0.76
C GLN A 993 -17.05 -3.21 0.59
N ILE A 994 -17.06 -4.03 1.65
CA ILE A 994 -16.61 -3.68 3.02
C ILE A 994 -15.65 -4.74 3.63
N VAL A 995 -14.33 -4.69 3.36
CA VAL A 995 -13.34 -5.76 3.72
C VAL A 995 -12.00 -5.22 4.24
N PRO A 996 -11.18 -5.95 5.03
CA PRO A 996 -9.75 -5.69 5.31
C PRO A 996 -8.94 -4.88 4.28
N VAL A 997 -8.07 -4.00 4.78
CA VAL A 997 -6.69 -3.83 4.27
C VAL A 997 -5.87 -4.98 4.81
N GLU A 998 -4.85 -5.46 4.10
CA GLU A 998 -3.84 -6.36 4.68
C GLU A 998 -2.39 -5.93 4.32
N ASP A 999 -1.55 -5.49 5.28
CA ASP A 999 -0.09 -5.25 5.15
C ASP A 999 0.72 -6.58 5.09
N LEU A 1000 2.07 -6.60 5.19
CA LEU A 1000 2.82 -7.88 5.22
C LEU A 1000 2.39 -8.82 6.37
N ASN A 1001 2.07 -8.28 7.55
CA ASN A 1001 1.62 -9.11 8.68
C ASN A 1001 0.22 -9.69 8.42
N MET A 1002 -0.64 -8.89 7.80
CA MET A 1002 -2.00 -9.28 7.49
C MET A 1002 -2.06 -10.19 6.24
N LEU A 1003 -1.16 -10.03 5.25
CA LEU A 1003 -0.93 -10.99 4.17
C LEU A 1003 -0.54 -12.37 4.72
N LEU A 1004 0.40 -12.40 5.68
CA LEU A 1004 0.74 -13.62 6.40
C LEU A 1004 -0.47 -14.16 7.18
N ALA A 1005 -1.28 -13.30 7.79
CA ALA A 1005 -2.50 -13.70 8.49
C ALA A 1005 -3.58 -14.28 7.54
N ARG A 1006 -3.77 -13.73 6.34
CA ARG A 1006 -4.62 -14.30 5.28
C ARG A 1006 -4.11 -15.67 4.86
N GLY A 1007 -2.80 -15.80 4.65
CA GLY A 1007 -2.16 -17.10 4.42
C GLY A 1007 -2.43 -18.12 5.51
N CYS A 1008 -2.30 -17.74 6.78
CA CYS A 1008 -2.60 -18.62 7.92
C CYS A 1008 -4.10 -18.99 7.99
N ARG A 1009 -5.01 -18.04 7.73
CA ARG A 1009 -6.46 -18.29 7.70
C ARG A 1009 -6.84 -19.22 6.54
N TRP A 1010 -6.31 -18.97 5.35
CA TRP A 1010 -6.55 -19.80 4.17
C TRP A 1010 -5.99 -21.22 4.36
N LEU A 1011 -4.78 -21.33 4.90
CA LEU A 1011 -4.18 -22.63 5.24
C LEU A 1011 -4.75 -23.29 6.51
N THR A 1012 -5.69 -22.69 7.25
CA THR A 1012 -6.07 -23.17 8.60
C THR A 1012 -6.44 -24.67 8.61
N ASN A 1013 -7.34 -25.11 7.75
CA ASN A 1013 -7.73 -26.53 7.67
C ASN A 1013 -6.56 -27.43 7.24
N TYR A 1014 -5.68 -26.93 6.36
CA TYR A 1014 -4.48 -27.64 5.93
C TYR A 1014 -3.44 -27.77 7.07
N LEU A 1015 -3.29 -26.75 7.92
CA LEU A 1015 -2.36 -26.71 9.07
C LEU A 1015 -2.84 -27.56 10.26
N ILE A 1016 -4.15 -27.78 10.41
CA ILE A 1016 -4.69 -28.77 11.34
C ILE A 1016 -4.14 -30.16 11.00
N VAL A 1017 -4.27 -30.57 9.74
CA VAL A 1017 -3.87 -31.92 9.31
C VAL A 1017 -2.39 -32.08 8.93
N ASN A 1018 -1.66 -30.97 8.72
CA ASN A 1018 -0.22 -30.94 8.45
C ASN A 1018 0.56 -30.19 9.56
N PRO A 1019 0.65 -30.73 10.79
CA PRO A 1019 1.29 -30.05 11.91
C PRO A 1019 2.78 -29.75 11.68
N GLN A 1020 3.49 -30.54 10.88
CA GLN A 1020 4.89 -30.25 10.54
C GLN A 1020 5.05 -28.96 9.71
N VAL A 1021 4.04 -28.58 8.91
CA VAL A 1021 4.02 -27.30 8.19
C VAL A 1021 3.72 -26.16 9.17
N LEU A 1022 2.77 -26.35 10.09
CA LEU A 1022 2.46 -25.37 11.15
C LEU A 1022 3.70 -25.05 11.99
N LYS A 1023 4.48 -26.07 12.38
CA LYS A 1023 5.77 -25.94 13.08
C LYS A 1023 6.77 -25.03 12.35
N SER A 1024 6.74 -25.00 11.01
CA SER A 1024 7.60 -24.13 10.19
C SER A 1024 7.07 -22.69 10.05
N LEU A 1025 5.74 -22.52 10.17
CA LEU A 1025 5.03 -21.25 10.04
C LEU A 1025 4.64 -20.72 11.42
N SER A 1026 5.63 -20.30 12.20
CA SER A 1026 5.42 -19.74 13.55
C SER A 1026 4.50 -18.53 13.59
N THR A 1027 4.35 -17.80 12.47
CA THR A 1027 3.36 -16.72 12.31
C THR A 1027 1.91 -17.22 12.45
N CYS A 1028 1.65 -18.50 12.20
CA CYS A 1028 0.34 -19.13 12.30
C CYS A 1028 0.05 -19.76 13.67
N HIS A 1029 0.93 -19.63 14.66
CA HIS A 1029 0.77 -20.19 16.01
C HIS A 1029 -0.34 -19.48 16.82
N GLN A 1030 -1.60 -19.70 16.46
CA GLN A 1030 -2.76 -19.26 17.24
C GLN A 1030 -3.19 -20.35 18.23
N PRO A 1031 -3.62 -20.03 19.47
CA PRO A 1031 -3.96 -21.04 20.48
C PRO A 1031 -4.98 -22.08 20.02
N ALA A 1032 -6.04 -21.67 19.32
CA ALA A 1032 -7.06 -22.57 18.79
C ALA A 1032 -6.52 -23.52 17.71
N LEU A 1033 -5.62 -23.03 16.84
CA LEU A 1033 -5.00 -23.83 15.78
C LEU A 1033 -3.98 -24.82 16.36
N LEU A 1034 -3.15 -24.37 17.31
CA LEU A 1034 -2.22 -25.24 18.04
C LEU A 1034 -2.94 -26.37 18.79
N LEU A 1035 -4.05 -26.06 19.47
CA LEU A 1035 -4.90 -27.06 20.12
C LEU A 1035 -5.46 -28.08 19.11
N ALA A 1036 -6.02 -27.61 17.99
CA ALA A 1036 -6.58 -28.49 16.95
C ALA A 1036 -5.50 -29.39 16.32
N SER A 1037 -4.36 -28.83 15.90
CA SER A 1037 -3.23 -29.58 15.34
C SER A 1037 -2.56 -30.51 16.35
N SER A 1038 -2.63 -30.22 17.66
CA SER A 1038 -2.06 -31.09 18.70
C SER A 1038 -2.73 -32.46 18.74
N LEU A 1039 -4.04 -32.52 18.52
CA LEU A 1039 -4.79 -33.78 18.48
C LEU A 1039 -4.38 -34.62 17.27
N THR A 1040 -4.20 -33.99 16.11
CA THR A 1040 -3.69 -34.69 14.92
C THR A 1040 -2.24 -35.17 15.09
N LEU A 1041 -1.38 -34.41 15.79
CA LEU A 1041 -0.04 -34.89 16.17
C LEU A 1041 -0.10 -36.13 17.05
N VAL A 1042 -1.02 -36.19 18.03
CA VAL A 1042 -1.18 -37.38 18.87
C VAL A 1042 -1.50 -38.60 18.01
N ASN A 1043 -2.59 -38.56 17.24
CA ASN A 1043 -3.01 -39.70 16.40
C ASN A 1043 -1.88 -40.16 15.45
N GLN A 1044 -1.23 -39.23 14.75
CA GLN A 1044 -0.10 -39.54 13.86
C GLN A 1044 1.10 -40.17 14.59
N SER A 1045 1.29 -39.85 15.87
CA SER A 1045 2.36 -40.41 16.71
C SER A 1045 2.00 -41.79 17.25
N GLU A 1046 0.74 -42.02 17.59
CA GLU A 1046 0.26 -43.33 18.06
C GLU A 1046 0.38 -44.38 16.94
N ASP A 1047 -0.02 -44.03 15.73
CA ASP A 1047 0.16 -44.87 14.53
C ASP A 1047 1.64 -45.13 14.25
N ALA A 1048 2.50 -44.10 14.38
CA ALA A 1048 3.95 -44.26 14.24
C ALA A 1048 4.55 -45.18 15.32
N ALA A 1049 4.07 -45.10 16.57
CA ALA A 1049 4.50 -45.96 17.67
C ALA A 1049 4.10 -47.43 17.45
N ARG A 1050 2.85 -47.69 17.05
CA ARG A 1050 2.37 -49.02 16.66
C ARG A 1050 3.18 -49.59 15.48
N ALA A 1051 3.57 -48.75 14.52
CA ALA A 1051 4.47 -49.10 13.41
C ALA A 1051 5.97 -49.18 13.78
N GLY A 1052 6.33 -49.12 15.07
CA GLY A 1052 7.70 -49.28 15.56
C GLY A 1052 8.62 -48.05 15.45
N LYS A 1053 8.12 -46.90 14.99
CA LYS A 1053 8.89 -45.64 14.86
C LYS A 1053 8.88 -44.85 16.16
N ILE A 1054 9.42 -45.45 17.22
CA ILE A 1054 9.31 -44.92 18.59
C ILE A 1054 9.94 -43.52 18.74
N GLU A 1055 11.10 -43.24 18.13
CA GLU A 1055 11.76 -41.93 18.26
C GLU A 1055 10.93 -40.79 17.62
N ASP A 1056 10.37 -41.02 16.43
CA ASP A 1056 9.48 -40.07 15.75
C ASP A 1056 8.20 -39.82 16.56
N ALA A 1057 7.61 -40.89 17.13
CA ALA A 1057 6.44 -40.81 17.98
C ALA A 1057 6.71 -39.99 19.25
N ILE A 1058 7.83 -40.23 19.94
CA ILE A 1058 8.22 -39.46 21.15
C ILE A 1058 8.42 -37.98 20.80
N ALA A 1059 9.10 -37.67 19.69
CA ALA A 1059 9.32 -36.29 19.26
C ALA A 1059 8.01 -35.54 18.96
N ASN A 1060 7.07 -36.20 18.29
CA ASN A 1060 5.78 -35.62 17.93
C ASN A 1060 4.80 -35.54 19.12
N LEU A 1061 4.76 -36.52 20.03
CA LEU A 1061 4.01 -36.44 21.29
C LEU A 1061 4.54 -35.34 22.22
N THR A 1062 5.87 -35.14 22.25
CA THR A 1062 6.49 -34.04 22.99
C THR A 1062 6.09 -32.68 22.40
N LEU A 1063 6.06 -32.57 21.07
CA LEU A 1063 5.56 -31.37 20.38
C LEU A 1063 4.06 -31.13 20.67
N ALA A 1064 3.23 -32.18 20.59
CA ALA A 1064 1.80 -32.11 20.91
C ALA A 1064 1.56 -31.60 22.34
N LYS A 1065 2.32 -32.12 23.32
CA LYS A 1065 2.26 -31.67 24.72
C LYS A 1065 2.74 -30.22 24.93
N SER A 1066 3.64 -29.72 24.09
CA SER A 1066 4.03 -28.31 24.08
C SER A 1066 2.94 -27.38 23.51
N TRP A 1067 2.08 -27.89 22.63
CA TRP A 1067 0.96 -27.15 22.01
C TRP A 1067 -0.33 -27.26 22.83
N ASN A 1068 -0.51 -28.38 23.54
CA ASN A 1068 -1.62 -28.64 24.44
C ASN A 1068 -1.10 -29.20 25.78
N PRO A 1069 -0.83 -28.33 26.77
CA PRO A 1069 -0.36 -28.73 28.10
C PRO A 1069 -1.34 -29.61 28.89
N ASN A 1070 -2.60 -29.74 28.46
CA ASN A 1070 -3.60 -30.57 29.13
C ASN A 1070 -3.46 -32.08 28.79
N LEU A 1071 -2.53 -32.47 27.92
CA LEU A 1071 -2.27 -33.88 27.60
C LEU A 1071 -1.59 -34.59 28.79
N THR A 1072 -2.30 -35.54 29.38
CA THR A 1072 -1.97 -36.17 30.67
C THR A 1072 -0.89 -37.25 30.60
N PHE A 1073 -0.69 -37.90 29.45
CA PHE A 1073 0.28 -38.97 29.27
C PHE A 1073 1.74 -38.48 29.28
N ASP A 1074 2.68 -39.36 29.60
CA ASP A 1074 4.11 -39.13 29.34
C ASP A 1074 4.46 -39.54 27.89
N PRO A 1075 5.03 -38.66 27.05
CA PRO A 1075 5.35 -38.96 25.65
C PRO A 1075 6.21 -40.20 25.42
N LYS A 1076 7.13 -40.52 26.36
CA LYS A 1076 8.04 -41.65 26.22
C LYS A 1076 7.34 -42.95 26.60
N THR A 1077 6.70 -42.99 27.76
CA THR A 1077 5.96 -44.18 28.22
C THR A 1077 4.80 -44.51 27.26
N HIS A 1078 4.08 -43.51 26.76
CA HIS A 1078 2.95 -43.71 25.85
C HIS A 1078 3.38 -44.39 24.53
N ALA A 1079 4.42 -43.85 23.87
CA ALA A 1079 4.95 -44.44 22.64
C ALA A 1079 5.52 -45.86 22.85
N GLN A 1080 6.15 -46.12 24.00
CA GLN A 1080 6.70 -47.44 24.34
C GLN A 1080 5.58 -48.47 24.59
N ASN A 1081 4.51 -48.08 25.28
CA ASN A 1081 3.35 -48.95 25.53
C ASN A 1081 2.67 -49.35 24.21
N LEU A 1082 2.36 -48.38 23.34
CA LEU A 1082 1.70 -48.64 22.06
C LEU A 1082 2.54 -49.55 21.13
N SER A 1083 3.85 -49.37 21.11
CA SER A 1083 4.75 -50.25 20.36
C SER A 1083 4.80 -51.67 20.95
N THR A 1084 4.77 -51.80 22.28
CA THR A 1084 4.73 -53.09 22.99
C THR A 1084 3.41 -53.83 22.73
N ALA A 1085 2.28 -53.12 22.78
CA ALA A 1085 0.97 -53.68 22.44
C ALA A 1085 0.93 -54.19 21.00
N ALA A 1086 1.44 -53.41 20.04
CA ALA A 1086 1.52 -53.84 18.64
C ALA A 1086 2.41 -55.08 18.44
N GLN A 1087 3.54 -55.19 19.13
CA GLN A 1087 4.38 -56.40 19.09
C GLN A 1087 3.68 -57.65 19.66
N LEU A 1088 2.87 -57.48 20.72
CA LEU A 1088 2.08 -58.56 21.30
C LEU A 1088 0.93 -59.01 20.38
N LEU A 1089 0.30 -58.10 19.63
CA LEU A 1089 -0.65 -58.45 18.57
C LEU A 1089 0.04 -59.26 17.46
N ASP A 1090 1.20 -58.81 17.00
CA ASP A 1090 1.98 -59.49 15.95
C ASP A 1090 2.43 -60.90 16.39
N GLU A 1091 2.70 -61.09 17.69
CA GLU A 1091 2.98 -62.40 18.30
C GLU A 1091 1.72 -63.27 18.39
N ALA A 1092 0.59 -62.70 18.82
CA ALA A 1092 -0.70 -63.38 18.92
C ALA A 1092 -1.23 -63.85 17.55
N ASP A 1093 -1.20 -62.98 16.53
CA ASP A 1093 -1.60 -63.29 15.15
C ASP A 1093 -0.72 -64.40 14.53
N ARG A 1094 0.53 -64.58 14.99
CA ARG A 1094 1.42 -65.69 14.60
C ARG A 1094 1.12 -66.97 15.36
N LEU A 1095 0.82 -66.88 16.67
CA LEU A 1095 0.46 -68.03 17.50
C LEU A 1095 -0.87 -68.65 17.05
N ALA A 1096 -1.87 -67.82 16.73
CA ALA A 1096 -3.15 -68.25 16.17
C ALA A 1096 -2.95 -68.99 14.84
N LYS A 1097 -2.18 -68.42 13.91
CA LYS A 1097 -1.82 -69.06 12.62
C LYS A 1097 -1.03 -70.37 12.77
N ALA A 1098 -0.33 -70.55 13.90
CA ALA A 1098 0.35 -71.79 14.26
C ALA A 1098 -0.55 -72.82 14.99
N GLY A 1099 -1.85 -72.54 15.14
CA GLY A 1099 -2.81 -73.39 15.85
C GLY A 1099 -2.74 -73.32 17.38
N LYS A 1100 -2.01 -72.35 17.94
CA LYS A 1100 -1.82 -72.17 19.39
C LYS A 1100 -2.82 -71.14 19.94
N ILE A 1101 -4.09 -71.53 19.96
CA ILE A 1101 -5.21 -70.61 20.22
C ILE A 1101 -5.17 -70.03 21.64
N GLU A 1102 -4.97 -70.85 22.68
CA GLU A 1102 -4.87 -70.37 24.07
C GLU A 1102 -3.68 -69.41 24.28
N ASP A 1103 -2.52 -69.70 23.70
CA ASP A 1103 -1.35 -68.81 23.74
C ASP A 1103 -1.64 -67.46 23.04
N ALA A 1104 -2.41 -67.49 21.94
CA ALA A 1104 -2.78 -66.29 21.19
C ALA A 1104 -3.79 -65.41 21.96
N ILE A 1105 -4.83 -66.00 22.54
CA ILE A 1105 -5.83 -65.30 23.37
C ILE A 1105 -5.15 -64.59 24.55
N ALA A 1106 -4.24 -65.29 25.25
CA ALA A 1106 -3.48 -64.70 26.35
C ALA A 1106 -2.65 -63.48 25.90
N LYS A 1107 -2.07 -63.52 24.69
CA LYS A 1107 -1.29 -62.42 24.10
C LYS A 1107 -2.17 -61.26 23.61
N TYR A 1108 -3.36 -61.53 23.07
CA TYR A 1108 -4.35 -60.51 22.73
C TYR A 1108 -4.84 -59.74 23.97
N HIS A 1109 -5.19 -60.43 25.05
CA HIS A 1109 -5.50 -59.77 26.33
C HIS A 1109 -4.31 -58.97 26.87
N GLN A 1110 -3.08 -59.48 26.73
CA GLN A 1110 -1.88 -58.74 27.15
C GLN A 1110 -1.69 -57.46 26.32
N ALA A 1111 -2.02 -57.46 25.04
CA ALA A 1111 -2.01 -56.27 24.20
C ALA A 1111 -3.10 -55.26 24.60
N GLN A 1112 -4.35 -55.72 24.81
CA GLN A 1112 -5.47 -54.87 25.27
C GLN A 1112 -5.22 -54.25 26.65
N GLY A 1113 -4.54 -54.96 27.56
CA GLY A 1113 -4.13 -54.42 28.85
C GLY A 1113 -3.01 -53.37 28.80
N ILE A 1114 -2.46 -53.08 27.62
CA ILE A 1114 -1.40 -52.08 27.39
C ILE A 1114 -1.90 -50.95 26.46
N ASP A 1115 -2.74 -51.27 25.46
CA ASP A 1115 -3.44 -50.31 24.61
C ASP A 1115 -4.96 -50.51 24.71
N GLU A 1116 -5.59 -49.74 25.61
CA GLU A 1116 -7.04 -49.77 25.87
C GLU A 1116 -7.90 -49.36 24.64
N SER A 1117 -7.30 -48.84 23.56
CA SER A 1117 -8.03 -48.51 22.32
C SER A 1117 -8.30 -49.71 21.40
N LEU A 1118 -7.74 -50.89 21.71
CA LEU A 1118 -7.87 -52.11 20.93
C LEU A 1118 -9.24 -52.80 21.09
N GLN A 1119 -10.20 -52.41 20.25
CA GLN A 1119 -11.56 -52.96 20.23
C GLN A 1119 -11.68 -54.18 19.30
N PHE A 1120 -11.51 -55.38 19.85
CA PHE A 1120 -11.86 -56.67 19.22
C PHE A 1120 -12.07 -57.72 20.32
N ASP A 1121 -12.76 -58.81 19.98
CA ASP A 1121 -12.90 -59.99 20.87
C ASP A 1121 -11.66 -60.90 20.69
N PRO A 1122 -10.85 -61.14 21.74
CA PRO A 1122 -9.62 -61.93 21.67
C PRO A 1122 -9.82 -63.38 21.23
N GLU A 1123 -10.92 -63.98 21.67
CA GLU A 1123 -11.33 -65.34 21.34
C GLU A 1123 -11.74 -65.43 19.86
N GLU A 1124 -12.63 -64.55 19.40
CA GLU A 1124 -13.06 -64.48 17.99
C GLU A 1124 -11.87 -64.25 17.04
N ARG A 1125 -10.99 -63.28 17.36
CA ARG A 1125 -9.79 -62.98 16.54
C ARG A 1125 -8.76 -64.11 16.55
N ALA A 1126 -8.69 -64.91 17.62
CA ALA A 1126 -7.82 -66.09 17.67
C ALA A 1126 -8.35 -67.22 16.78
N GLU A 1127 -9.67 -67.43 16.76
CA GLU A 1127 -10.33 -68.39 15.87
C GLU A 1127 -10.26 -67.98 14.39
N GLU A 1128 -10.52 -66.70 14.05
CA GLU A 1128 -10.41 -66.19 12.68
C GLU A 1128 -9.01 -66.35 12.06
N ASN A 1129 -7.97 -66.21 12.87
CA ASN A 1129 -6.58 -66.37 12.44
C ASN A 1129 -6.09 -67.83 12.44
N ALA A 1130 -6.88 -68.78 12.92
CA ALA A 1130 -6.51 -70.18 12.99
C ALA A 1130 -6.47 -70.83 11.58
N PRO A 1131 -5.59 -71.81 11.34
CA PRO A 1131 -5.69 -72.63 10.13
C PRO A 1131 -7.02 -73.43 10.15
N PRO A 1132 -7.71 -73.59 9.00
CA PRO A 1132 -8.99 -74.28 8.95
C PRO A 1132 -8.86 -75.73 9.41
N GLN A 1133 -9.71 -76.14 10.35
CA GLN A 1133 -9.84 -77.54 10.76
C GLN A 1133 -10.44 -78.35 9.60
N ASN A 1134 -9.85 -79.53 9.37
CA ASN A 1134 -10.11 -80.41 8.22
C ASN A 1134 -10.57 -81.78 8.72
#